data_AF-A0A673WJV4-F1
#
_entry.id   AF-A0A673WJV4-F1
#
_cell.length_a   1.000
_cell.length_b   1.000
_cell.length_c   1.000
_cell.angle_alpha   90.00
_cell.angle_beta   90.00
_cell.angle_gamma   90.00
#
_symmetry.space_group_name_H-M   'P 1'
#
loop_
_entity.id
_entity.type
_entity.pdbx_description
1 polymer ?
#
loop_
_entity_poly.entity_id
_entity_poly.type
_entity_poly.pdbx_seq_one_letter_code
_entity_poly.pdbx_strand_id
1 'polypeptide(L)'
;MLFLLSSLLQNYYQNKLRLALIGQSLFGQEVYTNLRKQGHRVVGVFTVPDRDGKADPLAVVAEKDGTPVFKFPRWRVKGKPIPEVVEAYKAVGAELNVMPFCSQFIPMNVIDHPAHGSIIYHPSILPLHRGASAINWTLIQGDKKAGFSIFWADDGLDTGPILLQRECPVEPNDTVDSLYNRFLFPEGIKAMVNLAQPAEAIHNWIRGHDKVPGAWAVIDGQVRSLKHTLSVPAGQPLEIEGASQPGVITKNGLVLYGSDSKALMVKNLQFEDGKMISAAKYFSSGDTASVELTDDEKKMAEEIRDIWKGILSNVAAIEETTDFFKSGAASMDVVRLVEEIKQKCVGLQLQNEDVYMATTFQDFIQMFVRRLRGEDQEEEMVIDYATKDVNNMTVKMPWQCFINGKFEDAENGKTANTINPADGSVICKVAYASVGDVDRAVAAAKEAFEVGPWGRMNPRDRGTLLYKLADLMEEHQEELATIESIDSGAVYTLALKTHVGMSIQTFRYFAGWCDKIQGKTIPINQARPNHNLTFTKKEPLGVCAIVIPWNYPLMMLAWKSAACLAAGNTLVLKPAQVTPLSALKFAELTVKAGIPKGVINIVPGSGGMVGQRLSDHPDIRKLGFTGSTPIGKQIMKSCALSNLKKVSLELGGKSPLIIFSDCDMDKAVRMGMSSVFFNKGENCIAAGRLFVEESIHDEYIRRVLEEIKKMKVGDPLDRSTDHGPQNHKAHMEKLVEYCEVGMKEGATLVYGGKQVDRPGFFMEPTLFIDVEDHMFIAKEESFGPIMVVSKFKDGDIDGVLNRANDTEFGLASGVFTRDINKAMYVSERLDAGTVFVNTYNKTDVASPFGGFKQSGFGKDLGEDALNEYLRTKAVTVEY
;
A
#
# COMPACT_ATOMS: atom_id res chain seq x y z
N MET A 1 -37.02 46.67 -10.59
CA MET A 1 -38.16 47.35 -11.23
C MET A 1 -38.34 46.76 -12.63
N LEU A 2 -38.95 45.56 -12.71
CA LEU A 2 -39.56 45.08 -13.96
C LEU A 2 -40.66 46.08 -14.29
N PHE A 3 -40.54 46.85 -15.38
CA PHE A 3 -41.64 47.38 -16.22
C PHE A 3 -41.22 48.45 -17.26
N LEU A 4 -39.93 48.64 -17.54
CA LEU A 4 -39.48 49.57 -18.61
C LEU A 4 -38.61 48.94 -19.71
N LEU A 5 -38.61 47.60 -19.82
CA LEU A 5 -37.90 46.85 -20.86
C LEU A 5 -38.84 46.17 -21.89
N SER A 6 -40.16 46.39 -21.84
CA SER A 6 -41.08 45.69 -22.75
C SER A 6 -41.20 46.31 -24.15
N SER A 7 -40.75 47.54 -24.39
CA SER A 7 -40.94 48.21 -25.68
C SER A 7 -39.69 48.32 -26.57
N LEU A 8 -38.48 48.23 -26.00
CA LEU A 8 -37.22 48.42 -26.76
C LEU A 8 -36.53 47.11 -27.18
N LEU A 9 -36.82 45.97 -26.53
CA LEU A 9 -36.29 44.67 -26.94
C LEU A 9 -37.09 44.00 -28.07
N GLN A 10 -38.28 44.52 -28.40
CA GLN A 10 -39.17 43.91 -29.39
C GLN A 10 -38.72 44.15 -30.84
N ASN A 11 -37.82 45.11 -31.08
CA ASN A 11 -37.36 45.47 -32.44
C ASN A 11 -36.02 44.84 -32.85
N TYR A 12 -35.24 44.22 -31.95
CA TYR A 12 -33.96 43.58 -32.34
C TYR A 12 -34.15 42.14 -32.87
N TYR A 13 -35.24 41.48 -32.51
CA TYR A 13 -35.53 40.08 -32.88
C TYR A 13 -36.29 39.91 -34.21
N GLN A 14 -36.55 40.98 -34.97
CA GLN A 14 -37.30 40.86 -36.24
C GLN A 14 -36.45 40.40 -37.45
N ASN A 15 -35.12 40.35 -37.33
CA ASN A 15 -34.25 39.78 -38.37
C ASN A 15 -33.70 38.42 -37.93
N LYS A 16 -34.11 37.35 -38.62
CA LYS A 16 -33.61 35.98 -38.41
C LYS A 16 -32.16 35.89 -38.89
N LEU A 17 -31.21 36.00 -37.95
CA LEU A 17 -29.78 35.93 -38.23
C LEU A 17 -29.35 34.61 -38.88
N ARG A 18 -28.34 34.69 -39.75
CA ARG A 18 -27.56 33.55 -40.29
C ARG A 18 -26.42 33.21 -39.34
N LEU A 19 -26.52 32.05 -38.68
CA LEU A 19 -25.59 31.64 -37.63
C LEU A 19 -24.65 30.52 -38.10
N ALA A 20 -23.35 30.61 -37.84
CA ALA A 20 -22.49 29.42 -37.84
C ALA A 20 -22.33 28.90 -36.42
N LEU A 21 -22.53 27.60 -36.23
CA LEU A 21 -22.27 26.93 -34.95
C LEU A 21 -20.90 26.29 -34.97
N ILE A 22 -20.02 26.61 -34.02
CA ILE A 22 -18.68 26.01 -33.90
C ILE A 22 -18.56 25.38 -32.51
N GLY A 23 -18.75 24.05 -32.41
CA GLY A 23 -18.89 23.38 -31.13
C GLY A 23 -19.10 21.88 -31.26
N GLN A 24 -19.33 21.20 -30.14
CA GLN A 24 -19.56 19.75 -30.10
C GLN A 24 -20.48 19.38 -28.91
N SER A 25 -20.76 18.10 -28.73
CA SER A 25 -21.51 17.48 -27.61
C SER A 25 -23.03 17.74 -27.59
N LEU A 26 -23.71 17.09 -26.62
CA LEU A 26 -25.13 17.30 -26.34
C LEU A 26 -25.45 18.79 -26.03
N PHE A 27 -24.53 19.52 -25.41
CA PHE A 27 -24.72 20.95 -25.15
C PHE A 27 -24.79 21.76 -26.46
N GLY A 28 -23.91 21.46 -27.42
CA GLY A 28 -23.97 22.04 -28.76
C GLY A 28 -25.29 21.73 -29.46
N GLN A 29 -25.78 20.49 -29.34
CA GLN A 29 -27.07 20.06 -29.88
C GLN A 29 -28.26 20.83 -29.28
N GLU A 30 -28.28 21.04 -27.97
CA GLU A 30 -29.32 21.82 -27.29
C GLU A 30 -29.32 23.28 -27.75
N VAL A 31 -28.14 23.90 -27.84
CA VAL A 31 -27.99 25.28 -28.34
C VAL A 31 -28.47 25.38 -29.79
N TYR A 32 -28.06 24.45 -30.67
CA TYR A 32 -28.54 24.38 -32.05
C TYR A 32 -30.08 24.31 -32.12
N THR A 33 -30.67 23.40 -31.34
CA THR A 33 -32.12 23.15 -31.33
C THR A 33 -32.87 24.39 -30.84
N ASN A 34 -32.37 25.07 -29.81
CA ASN A 34 -32.99 26.27 -29.27
C ASN A 34 -32.89 27.46 -30.24
N LEU A 35 -31.73 27.67 -30.89
CA LEU A 35 -31.58 28.73 -31.88
C LEU A 35 -32.56 28.58 -33.06
N ARG A 36 -32.72 27.34 -33.54
CA ARG A 36 -33.69 26.99 -34.59
C ARG A 36 -35.14 27.21 -34.13
N LYS A 37 -35.49 26.78 -32.90
CA LYS A 37 -36.82 27.02 -32.30
C LYS A 37 -37.15 28.51 -32.17
N GLN A 38 -36.16 29.34 -31.85
CA GLN A 38 -36.29 30.80 -31.78
C GLN A 38 -36.34 31.47 -33.18
N GLY A 39 -36.27 30.69 -34.25
CA GLY A 39 -36.44 31.15 -35.62
C GLY A 39 -35.16 31.60 -36.33
N HIS A 40 -33.97 31.43 -35.72
CA HIS A 40 -32.70 31.73 -36.37
C HIS A 40 -32.35 30.68 -37.44
N ARG A 41 -31.56 31.09 -38.44
CA ARG A 41 -31.09 30.20 -39.50
C ARG A 41 -29.65 29.80 -39.24
N VAL A 42 -29.41 28.55 -38.83
CA VAL A 42 -28.04 28.01 -38.77
C VAL A 42 -27.59 27.68 -40.20
N VAL A 43 -26.54 28.36 -40.70
CA VAL A 43 -26.03 28.25 -42.07
C VAL A 43 -24.85 27.29 -42.22
N GLY A 44 -24.24 26.89 -41.10
CA GLY A 44 -23.21 25.86 -41.06
C GLY A 44 -22.91 25.41 -39.64
N VAL A 45 -22.57 24.13 -39.48
CA VAL A 45 -22.12 23.56 -38.21
C VAL A 45 -20.71 23.01 -38.41
N PHE A 46 -19.78 23.48 -37.59
CA PHE A 46 -18.39 23.05 -37.57
C PHE A 46 -18.13 22.32 -36.26
N THR A 47 -17.84 21.03 -36.36
CA THR A 47 -17.66 20.14 -35.20
C THR A 47 -16.46 19.21 -35.43
N VAL A 48 -16.13 18.42 -34.43
CA VAL A 48 -15.00 17.49 -34.48
C VAL A 48 -15.28 16.32 -35.43
N PRO A 49 -14.23 15.69 -35.99
CA PRO A 49 -14.37 14.45 -36.74
C PRO A 49 -15.01 13.35 -35.91
N ASP A 50 -15.67 12.42 -36.60
CA ASP A 50 -16.27 11.23 -35.99
C ASP A 50 -15.19 10.43 -35.25
N ARG A 51 -15.49 10.03 -34.01
CA ARG A 51 -14.64 9.12 -33.24
C ARG A 51 -15.25 7.74 -33.27
N ASP A 52 -14.45 6.75 -33.66
CA ASP A 52 -14.85 5.33 -33.67
C ASP A 52 -16.16 5.08 -34.46
N GLY A 53 -16.36 5.84 -35.54
CA GLY A 53 -17.55 5.74 -36.39
C GLY A 53 -18.83 6.39 -35.81
N LYS A 54 -18.76 7.02 -34.63
CA LYS A 54 -19.87 7.79 -34.04
C LYS A 54 -19.73 9.27 -34.37
N ALA A 55 -20.77 9.81 -35.00
CA ALA A 55 -20.88 11.24 -35.27
C ALA A 55 -21.22 12.03 -34.00
N ASP A 56 -20.68 13.24 -33.91
CA ASP A 56 -20.99 14.17 -32.82
C ASP A 56 -22.51 14.48 -32.77
N PRO A 57 -23.17 14.51 -31.59
CA PRO A 57 -24.62 14.71 -31.52
C PRO A 57 -25.12 16.01 -32.18
N LEU A 58 -24.30 17.07 -32.17
CA LEU A 58 -24.60 18.30 -32.90
C LEU A 58 -24.49 18.10 -34.42
N ALA A 59 -23.54 17.31 -34.93
CA ALA A 59 -23.50 16.91 -36.34
C ALA A 59 -24.77 16.18 -36.76
N VAL A 60 -25.18 15.18 -35.97
CA VAL A 60 -26.34 14.31 -36.28
C VAL A 60 -27.63 15.12 -36.40
N VAL A 61 -27.87 16.06 -35.48
CA VAL A 61 -29.09 16.87 -35.52
C VAL A 61 -29.06 17.89 -36.67
N ALA A 62 -27.88 18.42 -37.00
CA ALA A 62 -27.71 19.39 -38.07
C ALA A 62 -27.87 18.77 -39.46
N GLU A 63 -27.30 17.57 -39.68
CA GLU A 63 -27.45 16.79 -40.91
C GLU A 63 -28.92 16.41 -41.14
N LYS A 64 -29.63 15.96 -40.09
CA LYS A 64 -31.07 15.63 -40.14
C LYS A 64 -31.92 16.83 -40.60
N ASP A 65 -31.49 18.02 -40.24
CA ASP A 65 -32.18 19.28 -40.54
C ASP A 65 -31.77 19.90 -41.89
N GLY A 66 -30.85 19.26 -42.62
CA GLY A 66 -30.31 19.76 -43.90
C GLY A 66 -29.33 20.93 -43.76
N THR A 67 -28.81 21.18 -42.56
CA THR A 67 -27.77 22.20 -42.33
C THR A 67 -26.41 21.64 -42.74
N PRO A 68 -25.58 22.36 -43.52
CA PRO A 68 -24.24 21.92 -43.87
C PRO A 68 -23.38 21.65 -42.63
N VAL A 69 -22.76 20.47 -42.57
CA VAL A 69 -21.86 20.06 -41.47
C VAL A 69 -20.43 19.90 -41.98
N PHE A 70 -19.48 20.45 -41.25
CA PHE A 70 -18.06 20.44 -41.56
C PHE A 70 -17.28 19.81 -40.39
N LYS A 71 -16.56 18.72 -40.68
CA LYS A 71 -15.85 17.92 -39.68
C LYS A 71 -14.35 18.02 -39.86
N PHE A 72 -13.77 19.15 -39.44
CA PHE A 72 -12.34 19.37 -39.59
C PHE A 72 -11.57 18.93 -38.34
N PRO A 73 -10.46 18.17 -38.46
CA PRO A 73 -9.68 17.73 -37.30
C PRO A 73 -8.96 18.88 -36.59
N ARG A 74 -8.74 20.01 -37.28
CA ARG A 74 -8.06 21.20 -36.78
C ARG A 74 -8.30 22.38 -37.72
N TRP A 75 -8.25 23.59 -37.18
CA TRP A 75 -8.38 24.84 -37.93
C TRP A 75 -7.03 25.49 -38.28
N ARG A 76 -5.94 25.02 -37.66
CA ARG A 76 -4.58 25.56 -37.83
C ARG A 76 -3.51 24.46 -37.75
N VAL A 77 -2.37 24.68 -38.39
CA VAL A 77 -1.15 23.85 -38.29
C VAL A 77 0.04 24.76 -38.00
N LYS A 78 0.85 24.42 -36.99
CA LYS A 78 2.00 25.24 -36.54
C LYS A 78 1.64 26.72 -36.34
N GLY A 79 0.49 26.98 -35.72
CA GLY A 79 -0.02 28.33 -35.43
C GLY A 79 -0.66 29.08 -36.60
N LYS A 80 -0.56 28.59 -37.85
CA LYS A 80 -1.13 29.25 -39.04
C LYS A 80 -2.50 28.65 -39.42
N PRO A 81 -3.53 29.47 -39.75
CA PRO A 81 -4.83 28.97 -40.21
C PRO A 81 -4.69 28.11 -41.47
N ILE A 82 -5.49 27.05 -41.58
CA ILE A 82 -5.54 26.22 -42.80
C ILE A 82 -6.44 26.96 -43.82
N PRO A 83 -5.91 27.38 -44.98
CA PRO A 83 -6.67 28.20 -45.94
C PRO A 83 -8.00 27.56 -46.36
N GLU A 84 -7.98 26.28 -46.70
CA GLU A 84 -9.16 25.52 -47.17
C GLU A 84 -10.28 25.48 -46.11
N VAL A 85 -9.93 25.34 -44.83
CA VAL A 85 -10.89 25.29 -43.72
C VAL A 85 -11.53 26.67 -43.50
N VAL A 86 -10.71 27.73 -43.59
CA VAL A 86 -11.20 29.10 -43.46
C VAL A 86 -12.09 29.47 -44.65
N GLU A 87 -11.74 29.06 -45.87
CA GLU A 87 -12.57 29.28 -47.06
C GLU A 87 -13.91 28.54 -46.99
N ALA A 88 -13.91 27.27 -46.54
CA ALA A 88 -15.13 26.51 -46.30
C ALA A 88 -16.04 27.19 -45.28
N TYR A 89 -15.47 27.77 -44.22
CA TYR A 89 -16.21 28.58 -43.26
C TYR A 89 -16.77 29.88 -43.87
N LYS A 90 -15.97 30.64 -44.60
CA LYS A 90 -16.43 31.89 -45.23
C LYS A 90 -17.58 31.64 -46.22
N ALA A 91 -17.56 30.51 -46.92
CA ALA A 91 -18.58 30.14 -47.88
C ALA A 91 -19.98 29.96 -47.27
N VAL A 92 -20.11 29.65 -45.96
CA VAL A 92 -21.43 29.53 -45.33
C VAL A 92 -22.09 30.89 -45.05
N GLY A 93 -21.30 31.97 -45.08
CA GLY A 93 -21.81 33.33 -44.90
C GLY A 93 -22.47 33.56 -43.54
N ALA A 94 -21.82 33.21 -42.44
CA ALA A 94 -22.34 33.51 -41.11
C ALA A 94 -22.36 35.04 -40.86
N GLU A 95 -23.47 35.53 -40.30
CA GLU A 95 -23.61 36.91 -39.79
C GLU A 95 -23.19 37.00 -38.31
N LEU A 96 -23.26 35.87 -37.59
CA LEU A 96 -22.81 35.70 -36.21
C LEU A 96 -22.34 34.25 -35.99
N ASN A 97 -21.24 34.05 -35.25
CA ASN A 97 -20.90 32.71 -34.74
C ASN A 97 -21.52 32.47 -33.37
N VAL A 98 -21.95 31.24 -33.12
CA VAL A 98 -22.27 30.75 -31.78
C VAL A 98 -21.39 29.55 -31.49
N MET A 99 -20.63 29.60 -30.41
CA MET A 99 -19.61 28.61 -30.10
C MET A 99 -19.94 27.86 -28.80
N PRO A 100 -20.87 26.90 -28.84
CA PRO A 100 -21.24 26.11 -27.67
C PRO A 100 -20.25 24.96 -27.48
N PHE A 101 -19.40 25.05 -26.45
CA PHE A 101 -18.42 24.01 -26.11
C PHE A 101 -17.45 23.69 -27.27
N CYS A 102 -16.51 24.61 -27.53
CA CYS A 102 -15.49 24.46 -28.56
C CYS A 102 -14.17 23.91 -27.98
N SER A 103 -13.77 22.70 -28.38
CA SER A 103 -12.53 22.04 -27.93
C SER A 103 -11.31 22.34 -28.82
N GLN A 104 -11.53 22.93 -29.99
CA GLN A 104 -10.49 23.24 -30.96
C GLN A 104 -10.10 24.72 -30.91
N PHE A 105 -8.83 25.01 -31.18
CA PHE A 105 -8.36 26.39 -31.32
C PHE A 105 -8.87 27.00 -32.62
N ILE A 106 -9.75 28.00 -32.52
CA ILE A 106 -10.30 28.72 -33.67
C ILE A 106 -9.44 29.95 -33.97
N PRO A 107 -8.97 30.12 -35.22
CA PRO A 107 -8.25 31.31 -35.64
C PRO A 107 -9.04 32.62 -35.44
N MET A 108 -8.36 33.71 -35.06
CA MET A 108 -9.01 35.01 -34.89
C MET A 108 -9.70 35.50 -36.18
N ASN A 109 -9.13 35.20 -37.34
CA ASN A 109 -9.74 35.55 -38.63
C ASN A 109 -11.03 34.75 -38.97
N VAL A 110 -11.43 33.78 -38.14
CA VAL A 110 -12.73 33.10 -38.17
C VAL A 110 -13.67 33.69 -37.12
N ILE A 111 -13.15 33.93 -35.90
CA ILE A 111 -13.88 34.54 -34.77
C ILE A 111 -14.36 35.96 -35.13
N ASP A 112 -13.51 36.75 -35.78
CA ASP A 112 -13.77 38.15 -36.11
C ASP A 112 -14.44 38.32 -37.50
N HIS A 113 -14.69 37.22 -38.21
CA HIS A 113 -15.19 37.28 -39.59
C HIS A 113 -16.66 37.73 -39.73
N PRO A 114 -17.62 37.26 -38.90
CA PRO A 114 -19.02 37.64 -39.06
C PRO A 114 -19.24 39.12 -38.69
N ALA A 115 -20.17 39.78 -39.37
CA ALA A 115 -20.47 41.19 -39.14
C ALA A 115 -20.93 41.50 -37.69
N HIS A 116 -21.52 40.53 -36.99
CA HIS A 116 -21.96 40.66 -35.60
C HIS A 116 -21.03 39.94 -34.60
N GLY A 117 -19.86 39.47 -35.05
CA GLY A 117 -18.87 38.81 -34.21
C GLY A 117 -19.21 37.36 -33.82
N SER A 118 -18.71 36.93 -32.66
CA SER A 118 -18.85 35.57 -32.15
C SER A 118 -19.32 35.55 -30.70
N ILE A 119 -20.30 34.71 -30.38
CA ILE A 119 -20.73 34.42 -29.00
C ILE A 119 -20.07 33.13 -28.54
N ILE A 120 -19.28 33.18 -27.47
CA ILE A 120 -18.53 32.03 -26.94
C ILE A 120 -19.15 31.60 -25.62
N TYR A 121 -19.75 30.40 -25.59
CA TYR A 121 -20.22 29.77 -24.36
C TYR A 121 -19.11 28.87 -23.81
N HIS A 122 -18.39 29.39 -22.82
CA HIS A 122 -17.29 28.67 -22.18
C HIS A 122 -17.68 28.27 -20.75
N PRO A 123 -18.09 27.01 -20.48
CA PRO A 123 -18.08 26.51 -19.12
C PRO A 123 -16.62 26.26 -18.76
N SER A 124 -15.97 27.28 -18.18
CA SER A 124 -14.66 27.18 -17.52
C SER A 124 -13.48 26.85 -18.47
N ILE A 125 -12.46 27.72 -18.53
CA ILE A 125 -11.13 27.28 -18.97
C ILE A 125 -10.70 26.18 -17.99
N LEU A 126 -10.91 24.92 -18.37
CA LEU A 126 -10.41 23.74 -17.68
C LEU A 126 -9.65 22.89 -18.71
N PRO A 127 -8.31 22.87 -18.67
CA PRO A 127 -7.57 21.64 -18.89
C PRO A 127 -7.61 20.80 -17.61
N LEU A 128 -7.50 19.48 -17.78
CA LEU A 128 -7.29 18.43 -16.79
C LEU A 128 -6.70 18.94 -15.46
N HIS A 129 -7.30 18.51 -14.33
CA HIS A 129 -6.89 18.65 -12.92
C HIS A 129 -7.60 19.76 -12.12
N ARG A 130 -8.49 19.33 -11.21
CA ARG A 130 -9.16 20.16 -10.20
C ARG A 130 -8.14 20.96 -9.38
N GLY A 131 -8.23 22.29 -9.44
CA GLY A 131 -7.47 23.28 -8.67
C GLY A 131 -8.10 24.66 -8.89
N ALA A 132 -8.32 25.41 -7.82
CA ALA A 132 -9.25 26.54 -7.77
C ALA A 132 -8.85 27.72 -8.67
N SER A 133 -9.79 28.17 -9.52
CA SER A 133 -9.91 29.53 -10.09
C SER A 133 -11.14 29.57 -11.00
N ALA A 134 -12.19 30.30 -10.62
CA ALA A 134 -13.33 30.54 -11.52
C ALA A 134 -13.51 32.04 -11.73
N ILE A 135 -13.49 32.49 -12.99
CA ILE A 135 -14.06 33.79 -13.37
C ILE A 135 -15.57 33.62 -13.21
N ASN A 136 -16.12 34.07 -12.08
CA ASN A 136 -17.54 33.90 -11.81
C ASN A 136 -18.40 35.04 -12.40
N TRP A 137 -17.77 36.03 -13.05
CA TRP A 137 -18.47 37.16 -13.66
C TRP A 137 -18.45 36.97 -15.18
N THR A 138 -19.53 36.39 -15.70
CA THR A 138 -19.80 36.41 -17.14
C THR A 138 -19.88 37.87 -17.58
N LEU A 139 -18.88 38.35 -18.31
CA LEU A 139 -18.87 39.72 -18.83
C LEU A 139 -19.84 39.84 -20.00
N ILE A 140 -20.80 40.74 -19.86
CA ILE A 140 -21.79 41.06 -20.90
C ILE A 140 -21.48 42.46 -21.44
N GLN A 141 -21.74 42.69 -22.72
CA GLN A 141 -21.55 43.99 -23.37
C GLN A 141 -22.26 45.10 -22.57
N GLY A 142 -21.49 46.03 -22.00
CA GLY A 142 -21.98 47.14 -21.17
C GLY A 142 -21.52 47.12 -19.71
N ASP A 143 -20.88 46.03 -19.26
CA ASP A 143 -20.32 45.95 -17.91
C ASP A 143 -19.16 46.94 -17.71
N LYS A 144 -19.17 47.63 -16.56
CA LYS A 144 -18.14 48.61 -16.19
C LYS A 144 -17.07 48.05 -15.26
N LYS A 145 -17.24 46.81 -14.78
CA LYS A 145 -16.34 46.15 -13.83
C LYS A 145 -16.22 44.65 -14.13
N ALA A 146 -15.01 44.11 -13.97
CA ALA A 146 -14.69 42.70 -14.00
C ALA A 146 -14.06 42.30 -12.66
N GLY A 147 -14.12 41.03 -12.29
CA GLY A 147 -13.52 40.56 -11.04
C GLY A 147 -13.22 39.07 -11.05
N PHE A 148 -12.41 38.64 -10.08
CA PHE A 148 -12.17 37.23 -9.81
C PHE A 148 -12.35 36.91 -8.33
N SER A 149 -12.81 35.69 -8.07
CA SER A 149 -12.94 35.15 -6.73
C SER A 149 -12.21 33.81 -6.65
N ILE A 150 -11.46 33.63 -5.57
CA ILE A 150 -10.95 32.33 -5.14
C ILE A 150 -11.83 31.89 -3.99
N PHE A 151 -12.38 30.69 -4.06
CA PHE A 151 -13.20 30.12 -3.00
C PHE A 151 -12.82 28.65 -2.79
N TRP A 152 -13.14 28.14 -1.62
CA TRP A 152 -13.00 26.73 -1.33
C TRP A 152 -14.16 25.93 -1.95
N ALA A 153 -13.88 24.77 -2.55
CA ALA A 153 -14.92 23.90 -3.10
C ALA A 153 -15.20 22.78 -2.08
N ASP A 154 -16.36 22.82 -1.43
CA ASP A 154 -16.84 21.74 -0.56
C ASP A 154 -17.67 20.75 -1.39
N ASP A 155 -17.39 19.46 -1.25
CA ASP A 155 -18.18 18.35 -1.81
C ASP A 155 -18.48 18.41 -3.32
N GLY A 156 -17.61 19.09 -4.08
CA GLY A 156 -17.75 19.21 -5.54
C GLY A 156 -18.78 20.23 -6.00
N LEU A 157 -19.25 21.11 -5.11
CA LEU A 157 -20.07 22.28 -5.41
C LEU A 157 -19.27 23.56 -5.11
N ASP A 158 -19.42 24.57 -5.96
CA ASP A 158 -18.73 25.86 -5.86
C ASP A 158 -19.36 26.75 -4.75
N THR A 159 -19.48 26.23 -3.53
CA THR A 159 -20.25 26.83 -2.43
C THR A 159 -19.47 27.07 -1.13
N GLY A 160 -18.16 26.79 -1.09
CA GLY A 160 -17.37 27.03 0.12
C GLY A 160 -16.93 28.50 0.29
N PRO A 161 -16.23 28.83 1.40
CA PRO A 161 -15.87 30.20 1.75
C PRO A 161 -14.99 30.89 0.69
N ILE A 162 -15.25 32.17 0.43
CA ILE A 162 -14.44 33.02 -0.46
C ILE A 162 -13.11 33.34 0.24
N LEU A 163 -12.01 32.88 -0.36
CA LEU A 163 -10.64 33.05 0.12
C LEU A 163 -10.02 34.36 -0.38
N LEU A 164 -10.40 34.84 -1.57
CA LEU A 164 -9.93 36.11 -2.13
C LEU A 164 -10.94 36.65 -3.14
N GLN A 165 -11.14 37.97 -3.18
CA GLN A 165 -11.93 38.64 -4.21
C GLN A 165 -11.26 39.96 -4.63
N ARG A 166 -11.18 40.22 -5.93
CA ARG A 166 -10.63 41.47 -6.51
C ARG A 166 -11.46 41.91 -7.71
N GLU A 167 -11.52 43.21 -7.94
CA GLU A 167 -12.23 43.83 -9.07
C GLU A 167 -11.36 44.85 -9.81
N CYS A 168 -11.64 45.07 -11.10
CA CYS A 168 -11.06 46.14 -11.92
C CYS A 168 -12.12 46.77 -12.83
N PRO A 169 -11.92 48.02 -13.27
CA PRO A 169 -12.74 48.61 -14.33
C PRO A 169 -12.50 47.89 -15.67
N VAL A 170 -13.57 47.70 -16.44
CA VAL A 170 -13.51 47.17 -17.82
C VAL A 170 -13.43 48.36 -18.77
N GLU A 171 -12.39 48.38 -19.58
CA GLU A 171 -12.16 49.41 -20.59
C GLU A 171 -12.92 49.08 -21.89
N PRO A 172 -13.26 50.08 -22.73
CA PRO A 172 -14.07 49.87 -23.94
C PRO A 172 -13.48 48.88 -24.94
N ASN A 173 -12.17 48.64 -24.89
CA ASN A 173 -11.44 47.75 -25.79
C ASN A 173 -10.97 46.47 -25.10
N ASP A 174 -11.43 46.20 -23.88
CA ASP A 174 -11.01 44.99 -23.18
C ASP A 174 -11.59 43.73 -23.81
N THR A 175 -10.72 42.74 -23.98
CA THR A 175 -11.04 41.36 -24.32
C THR A 175 -10.82 40.47 -23.11
N VAL A 176 -11.28 39.22 -23.17
CA VAL A 176 -10.96 38.21 -22.14
C VAL A 176 -9.43 38.08 -21.98
N ASP A 177 -8.68 38.13 -23.08
CA ASP A 177 -7.23 38.03 -23.07
C ASP A 177 -6.55 39.28 -22.50
N SER A 178 -7.04 40.49 -22.81
CA SER A 178 -6.48 41.72 -22.21
C SER A 178 -6.77 41.81 -20.72
N LEU A 179 -7.97 41.46 -20.27
CA LEU A 179 -8.33 41.36 -18.85
C LEU A 179 -7.52 40.26 -18.15
N TYR A 180 -7.25 39.14 -18.84
CA TYR A 180 -6.38 38.10 -18.32
C TYR A 180 -4.96 38.64 -18.09
N ASN A 181 -4.35 39.22 -19.11
CA ASN A 181 -2.95 39.63 -19.08
C ASN A 181 -2.69 40.90 -18.26
N ARG A 182 -3.63 41.86 -18.22
CA ARG A 182 -3.43 43.15 -17.53
C ARG A 182 -3.92 43.15 -16.08
N PHE A 183 -4.83 42.25 -15.72
CA PHE A 183 -5.43 42.22 -14.39
C PHE A 183 -5.38 40.85 -13.74
N LEU A 184 -5.95 39.79 -14.33
CA LEU A 184 -6.03 38.48 -13.67
C LEU A 184 -4.65 37.86 -13.39
N PHE A 185 -3.75 37.89 -14.37
CA PHE A 185 -2.41 37.35 -14.26
C PHE A 185 -1.53 38.18 -13.31
N PRO A 186 -1.44 39.52 -13.43
CA PRO A 186 -0.67 40.33 -12.49
C PRO A 186 -1.24 40.35 -11.07
N GLU A 187 -2.56 40.42 -10.89
CA GLU A 187 -3.17 40.40 -9.55
C GLU A 187 -3.17 39.01 -8.91
N GLY A 188 -3.25 37.94 -9.72
CA GLY A 188 -3.01 36.58 -9.26
C GLY A 188 -1.57 36.38 -8.76
N ILE A 189 -0.60 37.03 -9.41
CA ILE A 189 0.81 37.04 -8.96
C ILE A 189 1.01 37.94 -7.74
N LYS A 190 0.43 39.15 -7.73
CA LYS A 190 0.52 40.10 -6.61
C LYS A 190 -0.23 39.67 -5.36
N ALA A 191 -1.19 38.75 -5.48
CA ALA A 191 -1.86 38.11 -4.35
C ALA A 191 -0.94 37.11 -3.62
N MET A 192 0.35 37.46 -3.48
CA MET A 192 1.39 36.75 -2.75
C MET A 192 0.87 36.34 -1.37
N VAL A 193 1.34 35.19 -0.87
CA VAL A 193 0.89 34.63 0.41
C VAL A 193 0.95 35.73 1.48
N ASN A 194 -0.18 36.14 2.04
CA ASN A 194 -0.14 36.91 3.28
C ASN A 194 0.31 35.96 4.39
N LEU A 195 1.61 35.90 4.68
CA LEU A 195 2.13 35.01 5.72
C LEU A 195 1.79 35.50 7.14
N ALA A 196 1.26 36.72 7.28
CA ALA A 196 0.80 37.30 8.54
C ALA A 196 -0.66 36.89 8.87
N GLN A 197 -0.95 35.59 8.80
CA GLN A 197 -2.25 35.00 9.15
C GLN A 197 -2.08 33.65 9.87
N PRO A 198 -3.13 33.08 10.51
CA PRO A 198 -3.02 31.81 11.23
C PRO A 198 -2.55 30.66 10.32
N ALA A 199 -1.81 29.69 10.88
CA ALA A 199 -1.23 28.58 10.10
C ALA A 199 -2.26 27.79 9.28
N GLU A 200 -3.49 27.64 9.78
CA GLU A 200 -4.60 26.98 9.06
C GLU A 200 -5.05 27.77 7.82
N ALA A 201 -5.07 29.11 7.89
CA ALA A 201 -5.40 29.95 6.74
C ALA A 201 -4.29 29.91 5.68
N ILE A 202 -3.02 29.89 6.10
CA ILE A 202 -1.87 29.69 5.20
C ILE A 202 -1.94 28.31 4.54
N HIS A 203 -2.21 27.26 5.33
CA HIS A 203 -2.38 25.89 4.84
C HIS A 203 -3.48 25.80 3.77
N ASN A 204 -4.65 26.35 4.04
CA ASN A 204 -5.80 26.32 3.13
C ASN A 204 -5.52 27.13 1.86
N TRP A 205 -4.81 28.26 1.98
CA TRP A 205 -4.41 29.10 0.84
C TRP A 205 -3.39 28.40 -0.06
N ILE A 206 -2.35 27.76 0.51
CA ILE A 206 -1.33 27.01 -0.26
C ILE A 206 -1.99 25.85 -1.01
N ARG A 207 -2.86 25.09 -0.32
CA ARG A 207 -3.61 23.98 -0.92
C ARG A 207 -4.53 24.43 -2.07
N GLY A 208 -5.18 25.59 -1.91
CA GLY A 208 -6.05 26.16 -2.95
C GLY A 208 -5.31 26.48 -4.25
N HIS A 209 -3.99 26.66 -4.20
CA HIS A 209 -3.12 27.03 -5.32
C HIS A 209 -2.14 25.90 -5.72
N ASP A 210 -2.50 24.62 -5.54
CA ASP A 210 -1.61 23.48 -5.84
C ASP A 210 -1.17 23.35 -7.33
N LYS A 211 -1.67 24.22 -8.24
CA LYS A 211 -1.25 24.33 -9.65
C LYS A 211 -1.15 25.77 -10.14
N VAL A 212 -0.44 25.94 -11.26
CA VAL A 212 0.06 27.19 -11.87
C VAL A 212 -0.92 28.38 -11.74
N PRO A 213 -0.50 29.54 -11.22
CA PRO A 213 0.89 29.90 -10.94
C PRO A 213 1.46 29.14 -9.73
N GLY A 214 0.66 28.73 -8.75
CA GLY A 214 1.18 28.18 -7.49
C GLY A 214 1.10 29.19 -6.35
N ALA A 215 1.37 28.72 -5.13
CA ALA A 215 1.50 29.54 -3.95
C ALA A 215 2.90 30.19 -3.87
N TRP A 216 3.07 31.46 -4.28
CA TRP A 216 4.40 32.10 -4.35
C TRP A 216 4.75 32.99 -3.15
N ALA A 217 6.04 32.98 -2.76
CA ALA A 217 6.66 33.84 -1.76
C ALA A 217 8.07 34.26 -2.23
N VAL A 218 8.58 35.40 -1.73
CA VAL A 218 9.95 35.86 -2.00
C VAL A 218 10.89 35.34 -0.91
N ILE A 219 11.92 34.62 -1.33
CA ILE A 219 12.95 34.04 -0.46
C ILE A 219 14.30 34.49 -1.00
N ASP A 220 15.06 35.24 -0.20
CA ASP A 220 16.34 35.87 -0.58
C ASP A 220 16.27 36.70 -1.88
N GLY A 221 15.21 37.49 -2.03
CA GLY A 221 15.01 38.36 -3.20
C GLY A 221 14.60 37.64 -4.50
N GLN A 222 14.33 36.32 -4.44
CA GLN A 222 13.87 35.51 -5.57
C GLN A 222 12.45 34.97 -5.34
N VAL A 223 11.63 34.91 -6.39
CA VAL A 223 10.23 34.46 -6.32
C VAL A 223 10.18 32.93 -6.36
N ARG A 224 9.56 32.28 -5.36
CA ARG A 224 9.53 30.80 -5.21
C ARG A 224 8.14 30.28 -4.82
N SER A 225 7.79 29.05 -5.22
CA SER A 225 6.49 28.43 -4.89
C SER A 225 6.55 27.44 -3.70
N LEU A 226 5.46 27.33 -2.93
CA LEU A 226 5.33 26.59 -1.66
C LEU A 226 4.38 25.38 -1.75
N LYS A 227 4.69 24.26 -1.06
CA LYS A 227 3.84 23.02 -0.94
C LYS A 227 4.03 22.30 0.40
N HIS A 228 2.96 21.87 1.11
CA HIS A 228 3.03 21.58 2.57
C HIS A 228 2.60 20.18 3.09
N THR A 229 2.93 19.92 4.38
CA THR A 229 2.47 18.85 5.33
C THR A 229 2.64 19.30 6.80
N LEU A 230 2.22 18.54 7.83
CA LEU A 230 2.25 18.94 9.26
C LEU A 230 3.22 18.06 10.09
N SER A 231 4.40 18.57 10.48
CA SER A 231 5.29 18.02 11.55
C SER A 231 6.45 19.00 11.84
N VAL A 232 7.13 18.94 13.00
CA VAL A 232 8.24 19.86 13.36
C VAL A 232 9.46 19.13 13.95
N PRO A 233 10.60 19.11 13.24
CA PRO A 233 11.94 18.83 13.78
C PRO A 233 12.81 20.10 13.94
N ALA A 234 13.97 19.98 14.60
CA ALA A 234 15.02 21.01 14.63
C ALA A 234 15.73 21.16 13.28
N GLY A 235 16.21 22.37 12.95
CA GLY A 235 16.82 22.67 11.66
C GLY A 235 17.52 24.03 11.59
N GLN A 236 17.99 24.39 10.39
CA GLN A 236 18.73 25.63 10.11
C GLN A 236 17.78 26.77 9.71
N PRO A 237 17.89 27.99 10.28
CA PRO A 237 16.98 29.09 9.97
C PRO A 237 17.15 29.60 8.52
N LEU A 238 16.04 29.96 7.89
CA LEU A 238 15.93 30.55 6.55
C LEU A 238 15.06 31.80 6.62
N GLU A 239 15.62 32.96 6.25
CA GLU A 239 14.90 34.22 6.18
C GLU A 239 13.92 34.23 5.00
N ILE A 240 12.68 34.66 5.25
CA ILE A 240 11.62 34.69 4.25
C ILE A 240 10.92 36.04 4.34
N GLU A 241 10.85 36.74 3.22
CA GLU A 241 10.35 38.10 3.19
C GLU A 241 8.85 38.12 3.53
N GLY A 242 8.49 38.90 4.57
CA GLY A 242 7.10 39.00 5.06
C GLY A 242 6.67 37.95 6.09
N ALA A 243 7.54 37.01 6.47
CA ALA A 243 7.27 36.08 7.57
C ALA A 243 7.42 36.77 8.95
N SER A 244 6.61 36.38 9.94
CA SER A 244 6.67 36.91 11.30
C SER A 244 7.91 36.46 12.08
N GLN A 245 8.52 35.35 11.66
CA GLN A 245 9.78 34.81 12.16
C GLN A 245 10.43 33.96 11.07
N PRO A 246 11.75 33.70 11.15
CA PRO A 246 12.47 32.91 10.15
C PRO A 246 11.88 31.50 10.01
N GLY A 247 11.83 30.99 8.78
CA GLY A 247 11.55 29.58 8.54
C GLY A 247 12.70 28.70 9.01
N VAL A 248 12.51 27.39 9.13
CA VAL A 248 13.53 26.45 9.59
C VAL A 248 13.65 25.28 8.61
N ILE A 249 14.77 25.17 7.89
CA ILE A 249 15.11 24.03 7.06
C ILE A 249 15.50 22.84 7.94
N THR A 250 14.69 21.80 7.91
CA THR A 250 14.88 20.55 8.66
C THR A 250 15.18 19.41 7.69
N LYS A 251 15.62 18.25 8.21
CA LYS A 251 15.78 17.03 7.42
C LYS A 251 14.52 16.57 6.65
N ASN A 252 13.34 17.10 7.03
CA ASN A 252 12.05 16.73 6.46
C ASN A 252 11.44 17.81 5.55
N GLY A 253 12.04 19.01 5.48
CA GLY A 253 11.52 20.14 4.70
C GLY A 253 11.74 21.50 5.38
N LEU A 254 11.22 22.57 4.77
CA LEU A 254 11.21 23.93 5.30
C LEU A 254 10.00 24.16 6.20
N VAL A 255 10.20 24.38 7.49
CA VAL A 255 9.15 24.78 8.43
C VAL A 255 8.90 26.28 8.32
N LEU A 256 7.65 26.69 8.13
CA LEU A 256 7.20 28.07 8.25
C LEU A 256 6.32 28.21 9.49
N TYR A 257 6.29 29.41 10.08
CA TYR A 257 5.45 29.70 11.23
C TYR A 257 4.38 30.73 10.88
N GLY A 258 3.13 30.43 11.24
CA GLY A 258 2.04 31.41 11.18
C GLY A 258 2.16 32.46 12.29
N SER A 259 1.33 33.51 12.22
CA SER A 259 1.28 34.55 13.26
C SER A 259 0.80 34.05 14.63
N ASP A 260 0.20 32.85 14.68
CA ASP A 260 -0.18 32.13 15.89
C ASP A 260 0.93 31.23 16.46
N SER A 261 2.16 31.36 15.95
CA SER A 261 3.34 30.53 16.30
C SER A 261 3.18 29.04 16.00
N LYS A 262 2.15 28.63 15.25
CA LYS A 262 2.01 27.25 14.78
C LYS A 262 2.82 27.04 13.50
N ALA A 263 3.40 25.85 13.40
CA ALA A 263 4.31 25.47 12.33
C ALA A 263 3.60 24.70 11.20
N LEU A 264 4.05 24.92 9.96
CA LEU A 264 3.69 24.15 8.78
C LEU A 264 4.96 23.73 8.03
N MET A 265 5.01 22.53 7.44
CA MET A 265 6.21 21.97 6.79
C MET A 265 6.07 22.00 5.28
N VAL A 266 6.88 22.79 4.59
CA VAL A 266 7.03 22.82 3.14
C VAL A 266 8.01 21.73 2.70
N LYS A 267 7.57 20.76 1.89
CA LYS A 267 8.39 19.58 1.52
C LYS A 267 9.29 19.79 0.31
N ASN A 268 8.83 20.61 -0.64
CA ASN A 268 9.51 20.81 -1.92
C ASN A 268 9.51 22.30 -2.28
N LEU A 269 10.56 22.73 -2.98
CA LEU A 269 10.74 24.06 -3.52
C LEU A 269 10.95 23.95 -5.03
N GLN A 270 10.32 24.84 -5.79
CA GLN A 270 10.52 24.93 -7.24
C GLN A 270 11.27 26.22 -7.58
N PHE A 271 12.29 26.10 -8.43
CA PHE A 271 13.08 27.21 -8.97
C PHE A 271 12.41 27.81 -10.22
N GLU A 272 12.78 29.04 -10.59
CA GLU A 272 12.23 29.77 -11.76
C GLU A 272 12.43 29.04 -13.09
N ASP A 273 13.46 28.19 -13.21
CA ASP A 273 13.73 27.35 -14.38
C ASP A 273 12.83 26.08 -14.45
N GLY A 274 11.96 25.89 -13.46
CA GLY A 274 11.07 24.75 -13.33
C GLY A 274 11.64 23.58 -12.53
N LYS A 275 12.92 23.60 -12.14
CA LYS A 275 13.57 22.56 -11.33
C LYS A 275 12.92 22.46 -9.96
N MET A 276 12.60 21.25 -9.50
CA MET A 276 12.08 20.99 -8.15
C MET A 276 13.15 20.33 -7.29
N ILE A 277 13.28 20.78 -6.05
CA ILE A 277 14.10 20.12 -5.03
C ILE A 277 13.30 19.84 -3.76
N SER A 278 13.74 18.86 -2.98
CA SER A 278 13.27 18.75 -1.60
C SER A 278 13.72 19.98 -0.81
N ALA A 279 12.80 20.59 -0.07
CA ALA A 279 13.08 21.74 0.79
C ALA A 279 14.11 21.39 1.88
N ALA A 280 14.19 20.12 2.30
CA ALA A 280 15.20 19.64 3.24
C ALA A 280 16.63 19.80 2.72
N LYS A 281 16.79 19.89 1.40
CA LYS A 281 18.07 20.04 0.70
C LYS A 281 18.39 21.50 0.35
N TYR A 282 17.67 22.47 0.91
CA TYR A 282 17.84 23.88 0.54
C TYR A 282 19.24 24.43 0.80
N PHE A 283 19.79 24.20 2.00
CA PHE A 283 21.16 24.57 2.36
C PHE A 283 22.20 23.53 1.97
N SER A 284 21.75 22.37 1.50
CA SER A 284 22.61 21.39 0.86
C SER A 284 22.96 21.95 -0.52
N SER A 285 24.06 22.68 -0.61
CA SER A 285 24.65 23.06 -1.88
C SER A 285 24.83 21.81 -2.74
N GLY A 286 23.95 21.60 -3.72
CA GLY A 286 24.32 20.90 -4.96
C GLY A 286 24.12 19.40 -5.12
N ASP A 287 23.45 18.63 -4.25
CA ASP A 287 23.28 17.17 -4.49
C ASP A 287 22.02 16.80 -5.32
N THR A 288 21.83 17.56 -6.40
CA THR A 288 21.30 17.08 -7.69
C THR A 288 22.11 17.74 -8.81
N ALA A 289 23.43 17.73 -8.68
CA ALA A 289 24.28 17.89 -9.82
C ALA A 289 24.08 16.65 -10.70
N SER A 290 23.72 16.87 -11.97
CA SER A 290 24.15 15.95 -13.01
C SER A 290 25.63 15.68 -12.75
N VAL A 291 26.01 14.43 -12.60
CA VAL A 291 27.40 14.05 -12.40
C VAL A 291 28.19 14.66 -13.57
N GLU A 292 29.14 15.55 -13.27
CA GLU A 292 30.00 16.10 -14.31
C GLU A 292 30.85 14.97 -14.85
N LEU A 293 30.57 14.60 -16.10
CA LEU A 293 31.26 13.52 -16.79
C LEU A 293 32.72 13.93 -17.01
N THR A 294 33.64 13.06 -16.61
CA THR A 294 35.04 13.13 -17.03
C THR A 294 35.13 12.98 -18.56
N ASP A 295 36.25 13.38 -19.16
CA ASP A 295 36.38 13.30 -20.62
C ASP A 295 36.30 11.87 -21.16
N ASP A 296 36.67 10.86 -20.35
CA ASP A 296 36.50 9.45 -20.71
C ASP A 296 35.05 8.98 -20.57
N GLU A 297 34.31 9.46 -19.55
CA GLU A 297 32.87 9.18 -19.41
C GLU A 297 32.02 9.88 -20.48
N LYS A 298 32.44 11.06 -20.96
CA LYS A 298 31.80 11.72 -22.11
C LYS A 298 31.95 10.88 -23.38
N LYS A 299 33.14 10.34 -23.64
CA LYS A 299 33.36 9.43 -24.78
C LYS A 299 32.48 8.19 -24.66
N MET A 300 32.39 7.63 -23.46
CA MET A 300 31.55 6.45 -23.20
C MET A 300 30.05 6.76 -23.35
N ALA A 301 29.60 7.94 -22.89
CA ALA A 301 28.24 8.39 -23.12
C ALA A 301 27.94 8.54 -24.62
N GLU A 302 28.86 9.03 -25.43
CA GLU A 302 28.70 9.07 -26.88
C GLU A 302 28.68 7.67 -27.52
N GLU A 303 29.50 6.72 -27.05
CA GLU A 303 29.42 5.32 -27.48
C GLU A 303 28.05 4.70 -27.17
N ILE A 304 27.52 4.95 -25.96
CA ILE A 304 26.18 4.51 -25.56
C ILE A 304 25.10 5.21 -26.41
N ARG A 305 25.30 6.49 -26.74
CA ARG A 305 24.41 7.26 -27.64
C ARG A 305 24.35 6.62 -29.02
N ASP A 306 25.47 6.15 -29.54
CA ASP A 306 25.54 5.43 -30.82
C ASP A 306 24.85 4.06 -30.75
N ILE A 307 24.95 3.34 -29.63
CA ILE A 307 24.19 2.09 -29.43
C ILE A 307 22.68 2.39 -29.42
N TRP A 308 22.24 3.42 -28.68
CA TRP A 308 20.84 3.86 -28.69
C TRP A 308 20.35 4.22 -30.09
N LYS A 309 21.17 4.94 -30.87
CA LYS A 309 20.86 5.30 -32.26
C LYS A 309 20.79 4.08 -33.18
N GLY A 310 21.64 3.08 -32.96
CA GLY A 310 21.64 1.81 -33.71
C GLY A 310 20.44 0.90 -33.40
N ILE A 311 19.78 1.13 -32.27
CA ILE A 311 18.53 0.46 -31.88
C ILE A 311 17.32 1.26 -32.35
N LEU A 312 17.31 2.56 -32.04
CA LEU A 312 16.22 3.49 -32.34
C LEU A 312 16.39 4.10 -33.74
N SER A 313 16.41 3.26 -34.77
CA SER A 313 16.71 3.68 -36.15
C SER A 313 15.71 4.68 -36.74
N ASN A 314 14.54 4.84 -36.12
CA ASN A 314 13.47 5.77 -36.49
C ASN A 314 13.64 7.17 -35.85
N VAL A 315 14.60 7.36 -34.94
CA VAL A 315 14.87 8.63 -34.28
C VAL A 315 16.04 9.34 -34.97
N ALA A 316 15.83 10.59 -35.38
CA ALA A 316 16.83 11.35 -36.14
C ALA A 316 18.11 11.64 -35.33
N ALA A 317 17.97 11.94 -34.04
CA ALA A 317 19.06 12.17 -33.10
C ALA A 317 18.65 11.76 -31.69
N ILE A 318 19.57 11.14 -30.94
CA ILE A 318 19.35 10.82 -29.53
C ILE A 318 19.71 12.05 -28.70
N GLU A 319 18.69 12.78 -28.27
CA GLU A 319 18.78 13.88 -27.31
C GLU A 319 18.73 13.36 -25.87
N GLU A 320 19.15 14.17 -24.89
CA GLU A 320 19.11 13.85 -23.45
C GLU A 320 17.72 13.41 -22.96
N THR A 321 16.65 14.00 -23.53
CA THR A 321 15.26 13.70 -23.18
C THR A 321 14.65 12.52 -23.96
N THR A 322 15.43 11.89 -24.86
CA THR A 322 14.95 10.77 -25.68
C THR A 322 14.58 9.61 -24.77
N ASP A 323 13.32 9.17 -24.84
CA ASP A 323 12.80 8.04 -24.07
C ASP A 323 12.88 6.77 -24.90
N PHE A 324 13.61 5.77 -24.41
CA PHE A 324 13.95 4.53 -25.12
C PHE A 324 12.69 3.80 -25.63
N PHE A 325 11.67 3.66 -24.78
CA PHE A 325 10.46 2.89 -25.11
C PHE A 325 9.47 3.70 -25.93
N LYS A 326 9.27 4.99 -25.62
CA LYS A 326 8.39 5.86 -26.43
C LYS A 326 8.91 6.06 -27.85
N SER A 327 10.22 5.87 -28.03
CA SER A 327 10.88 5.92 -29.33
C SER A 327 10.75 4.63 -30.13
N GLY A 328 10.13 3.59 -29.58
CA GLY A 328 9.78 2.37 -30.29
C GLY A 328 10.64 1.14 -29.95
N ALA A 329 11.53 1.22 -28.97
CA ALA A 329 12.27 0.05 -28.50
C ALA A 329 11.34 -0.98 -27.81
N ALA A 330 11.59 -2.26 -28.07
CA ALA A 330 10.92 -3.39 -27.45
C ALA A 330 11.83 -4.08 -26.40
N SER A 331 11.32 -5.10 -25.72
CA SER A 331 12.08 -5.84 -24.71
C SER A 331 13.33 -6.54 -25.27
N MET A 332 13.33 -6.98 -26.53
CA MET A 332 14.55 -7.53 -27.17
C MET A 332 15.63 -6.47 -27.35
N ASP A 333 15.24 -5.22 -27.57
CA ASP A 333 16.17 -4.10 -27.73
C ASP A 333 16.83 -3.73 -26.40
N VAL A 334 16.17 -3.96 -25.27
CA VAL A 334 16.77 -3.81 -23.93
C VAL A 334 17.91 -4.80 -23.74
N VAL A 335 17.70 -6.07 -24.11
CA VAL A 335 18.75 -7.11 -24.03
C VAL A 335 19.91 -6.75 -24.95
N ARG A 336 19.61 -6.31 -26.18
CA ARG A 336 20.61 -5.85 -27.14
C ARG A 336 21.42 -4.67 -26.58
N LEU A 337 20.76 -3.67 -26.01
CA LEU A 337 21.40 -2.51 -25.38
C LEU A 337 22.35 -2.95 -24.27
N VAL A 338 21.88 -3.80 -23.35
CA VAL A 338 22.68 -4.29 -22.23
C VAL A 338 23.91 -5.07 -22.70
N GLU A 339 23.74 -5.98 -23.67
CA GLU A 339 24.86 -6.80 -24.17
C GLU A 339 25.85 -5.98 -25.02
N GLU A 340 25.38 -5.05 -25.86
CA GLU A 340 26.27 -4.15 -26.61
C GLU A 340 27.07 -3.24 -25.68
N ILE A 341 26.45 -2.73 -24.60
CA ILE A 341 27.16 -1.94 -23.58
C ILE A 341 28.19 -2.81 -22.86
N LYS A 342 27.86 -4.03 -22.44
CA LYS A 342 28.84 -4.94 -21.81
C LYS A 342 30.02 -5.26 -22.72
N GLN A 343 29.78 -5.35 -24.03
CA GLN A 343 30.82 -5.63 -25.01
C GLN A 343 31.73 -4.42 -25.27
N LYS A 344 31.14 -3.21 -25.38
CA LYS A 344 31.85 -1.99 -25.80
C LYS A 344 32.39 -1.17 -24.63
N CYS A 345 31.68 -1.17 -23.50
CA CYS A 345 32.02 -0.42 -22.29
C CYS A 345 32.46 -1.41 -21.20
N VAL A 346 33.78 -1.54 -21.00
CA VAL A 346 34.35 -2.47 -20.01
C VAL A 346 34.20 -1.89 -18.60
N GLY A 347 33.73 -2.69 -17.63
CA GLY A 347 33.84 -2.35 -16.20
C GLY A 347 32.58 -2.43 -15.36
N LEU A 348 31.41 -2.81 -15.91
CA LEU A 348 30.18 -2.87 -15.13
C LEU A 348 29.18 -3.98 -15.54
N GLN A 349 28.42 -4.51 -14.58
CA GLN A 349 27.27 -5.38 -14.84
C GLN A 349 25.99 -4.53 -14.94
N LEU A 350 25.42 -4.44 -16.15
CA LEU A 350 24.06 -3.93 -16.36
C LEU A 350 23.04 -5.06 -16.36
N GLN A 351 21.87 -4.80 -15.78
CA GLN A 351 20.68 -5.64 -15.82
C GLN A 351 19.61 -4.99 -16.71
N ASN A 352 18.67 -5.79 -17.21
CA ASN A 352 17.57 -5.29 -18.04
C ASN A 352 16.71 -4.24 -17.30
N GLU A 353 16.54 -4.42 -15.98
CA GLU A 353 15.81 -3.52 -15.07
C GLU A 353 16.35 -2.09 -15.05
N ASP A 354 17.66 -1.93 -15.23
CA ASP A 354 18.32 -0.63 -15.24
C ASP A 354 17.79 0.26 -16.37
N VAL A 355 17.56 -0.34 -17.55
CA VAL A 355 16.98 0.34 -18.72
C VAL A 355 15.50 0.70 -18.48
N TYR A 356 14.75 -0.16 -17.79
CA TYR A 356 13.34 0.11 -17.46
C TYR A 356 13.17 1.21 -16.41
N MET A 357 14.14 1.37 -15.52
CA MET A 357 14.12 2.37 -14.45
C MET A 357 14.65 3.74 -14.89
N ALA A 358 15.54 3.77 -15.89
CA ALA A 358 16.13 4.97 -16.46
C ALA A 358 15.79 5.06 -17.95
N THR A 359 14.52 5.38 -18.25
CA THR A 359 14.00 5.29 -19.63
C THR A 359 14.48 6.41 -20.54
N THR A 360 14.95 7.55 -20.00
CA THR A 360 15.51 8.65 -20.80
C THR A 360 17.02 8.52 -20.93
N PHE A 361 17.60 9.00 -22.03
CA PHE A 361 19.04 8.92 -22.26
C PHE A 361 19.84 9.58 -21.14
N GLN A 362 19.41 10.76 -20.68
CA GLN A 362 20.05 11.47 -19.58
C GLN A 362 20.02 10.67 -18.28
N ASP A 363 18.84 10.16 -17.89
CA ASP A 363 18.70 9.37 -16.67
C ASP A 363 19.56 8.09 -16.75
N PHE A 364 19.62 7.48 -17.93
CA PHE A 364 20.39 6.26 -18.18
C PHE A 364 21.88 6.51 -18.04
N ILE A 365 22.43 7.57 -18.64
CA ILE A 365 23.84 7.94 -18.51
C ILE A 365 24.18 8.33 -17.08
N GLN A 366 23.31 9.08 -16.40
CA GLN A 366 23.53 9.46 -15.00
C GLN A 366 23.56 8.23 -14.08
N MET A 367 22.64 7.28 -14.26
CA MET A 367 22.65 6.00 -13.56
C MET A 367 23.90 5.18 -13.89
N PHE A 368 24.26 5.07 -15.17
CA PHE A 368 25.40 4.29 -15.64
C PHE A 368 26.72 4.80 -15.05
N VAL A 369 26.93 6.11 -15.07
CA VAL A 369 28.15 6.75 -14.57
C VAL A 369 28.27 6.65 -13.06
N ARG A 370 27.16 6.84 -12.32
CA ARG A 370 27.15 6.64 -10.86
C ARG A 370 27.56 5.21 -10.49
N ARG A 371 27.07 4.21 -11.22
CA ARG A 371 27.54 2.83 -11.05
C ARG A 371 29.00 2.65 -11.40
N LEU A 372 29.45 3.21 -12.52
CA LEU A 372 30.84 3.08 -12.97
C LEU A 372 31.83 3.64 -11.96
N ARG A 373 31.47 4.75 -11.31
CA ARG A 373 32.25 5.38 -10.24
C ARG A 373 32.15 4.65 -8.89
N GLY A 374 31.29 3.64 -8.78
CA GLY A 374 30.97 3.02 -7.50
C GLY A 374 30.18 3.93 -6.56
N GLU A 375 29.62 5.05 -7.04
CA GLU A 375 28.74 5.94 -6.26
C GLU A 375 27.37 5.27 -5.97
N ASP A 376 27.04 4.21 -6.72
CA ASP A 376 25.92 3.29 -6.49
C ASP A 376 26.33 2.04 -5.68
N GLN A 377 27.61 1.89 -5.27
CA GLN A 377 27.94 0.89 -4.25
C GLN A 377 27.22 1.35 -3.00
N GLU A 378 26.16 0.62 -2.63
CA GLU A 378 25.52 0.83 -1.33
C GLU A 378 26.62 0.82 -0.27
N GLU A 379 26.69 1.87 0.54
CA GLU A 379 27.51 1.87 1.76
C GLU A 379 27.36 0.50 2.41
N GLU A 380 28.47 -0.19 2.63
CA GLU A 380 28.45 -1.48 3.32
C GLU A 380 27.65 -1.28 4.61
N MET A 381 26.53 -1.99 4.72
CA MET A 381 25.62 -1.79 5.84
C MET A 381 26.35 -2.20 7.12
N VAL A 382 26.79 -1.21 7.88
CA VAL A 382 27.38 -1.43 9.19
C VAL A 382 26.23 -1.78 10.14
N ILE A 383 26.18 -3.04 10.56
CA ILE A 383 25.21 -3.53 11.52
C ILE A 383 25.90 -3.73 12.87
N ASP A 384 25.33 -3.15 13.92
CA ASP A 384 25.72 -3.47 15.29
C ASP A 384 25.07 -4.80 15.70
N TYR A 385 25.91 -5.79 15.99
CA TYR A 385 25.46 -7.12 16.38
C TYR A 385 25.66 -7.36 17.88
N ALA A 386 24.64 -7.92 18.53
CA ALA A 386 24.87 -8.76 19.69
C ALA A 386 25.43 -10.10 19.19
N THR A 387 26.59 -10.51 19.71
CA THR A 387 27.24 -11.77 19.32
C THR A 387 27.19 -12.77 20.46
N LYS A 388 27.00 -14.04 20.12
CA LYS A 388 27.01 -15.14 21.10
C LYS A 388 27.59 -16.40 20.47
N ASP A 389 28.60 -16.98 21.12
CA ASP A 389 29.11 -18.29 20.77
C ASP A 389 28.22 -19.37 21.39
N VAL A 390 27.43 -20.04 20.55
CA VAL A 390 26.43 -21.01 20.98
C VAL A 390 26.14 -21.99 19.86
N ASN A 391 25.78 -23.24 20.19
CA ASN A 391 25.44 -24.28 19.20
C ASN A 391 26.53 -24.47 18.12
N ASN A 392 27.82 -24.39 18.52
CA ASN A 392 29.00 -24.51 17.66
C ASN A 392 29.10 -23.44 16.54
N MET A 393 28.52 -22.26 16.75
CA MET A 393 28.65 -21.11 15.84
C MET A 393 28.70 -19.79 16.61
N THR A 394 29.22 -18.75 15.97
CA THR A 394 29.08 -17.37 16.45
C THR A 394 27.84 -16.78 15.83
N VAL A 395 26.75 -16.71 16.61
CA VAL A 395 25.48 -16.12 16.17
C VAL A 395 25.59 -14.60 16.20
N LYS A 396 25.19 -13.94 15.11
CA LYS A 396 25.17 -12.47 14.99
C LYS A 396 23.72 -11.97 14.92
N MET A 397 23.30 -11.25 15.96
CA MET A 397 21.92 -10.79 16.14
C MET A 397 21.85 -9.27 16.06
N PRO A 398 21.27 -8.71 14.98
CA PRO A 398 20.90 -7.31 14.97
C PRO A 398 19.85 -7.04 16.06
N TRP A 399 19.95 -5.89 16.72
CA TRP A 399 19.10 -5.57 17.88
C TRP A 399 18.39 -4.21 17.79
N GLN A 400 18.69 -3.43 16.76
CA GLN A 400 18.14 -2.11 16.49
C GLN A 400 16.80 -2.17 15.73
N CYS A 401 16.10 -1.03 15.61
CA CYS A 401 14.96 -0.95 14.67
C CYS A 401 15.50 -1.07 13.24
N PHE A 402 14.75 -1.71 12.35
CA PHE A 402 15.10 -1.75 10.93
C PHE A 402 14.17 -0.84 10.15
N ILE A 403 14.66 0.30 9.70
CA ILE A 403 13.86 1.34 9.03
C ILE A 403 14.59 1.76 7.77
N ASN A 404 13.88 1.76 6.64
CA ASN A 404 14.40 2.19 5.36
C ASN A 404 15.72 1.50 4.93
N GLY A 405 15.83 0.20 5.19
CA GLY A 405 17.02 -0.58 4.86
C GLY A 405 18.24 -0.36 5.76
N LYS A 406 18.07 0.31 6.90
CA LYS A 406 19.14 0.55 7.88
C LYS A 406 18.72 0.09 9.27
N PHE A 407 19.69 -0.38 10.05
CA PHE A 407 19.52 -0.61 11.48
C PHE A 407 19.80 0.70 12.22
N GLU A 408 18.85 1.17 13.02
CA GLU A 408 18.94 2.41 13.78
C GLU A 408 18.34 2.26 15.19
N ASP A 409 18.93 2.97 16.15
CA ASP A 409 18.40 3.05 17.50
C ASP A 409 16.97 3.64 17.51
N ALA A 410 16.20 3.31 18.55
CA ALA A 410 14.95 4.01 18.81
C ALA A 410 15.23 5.50 19.02
N GLU A 411 14.34 6.38 18.53
CA GLU A 411 14.50 7.84 18.58
C GLU A 411 14.84 8.40 19.97
N ASN A 412 14.30 7.77 21.00
CA ASN A 412 14.49 8.17 22.40
C ASN A 412 15.58 7.36 23.13
N GLY A 413 16.36 6.55 22.41
CA GLY A 413 17.41 5.68 22.94
C GLY A 413 16.92 4.55 23.85
N LYS A 414 15.61 4.32 23.97
CA LYS A 414 15.09 3.26 24.85
C LYS A 414 15.39 1.88 24.29
N THR A 415 15.70 0.98 25.22
CA THR A 415 15.92 -0.43 24.94
C THR A 415 15.15 -1.28 25.94
N ALA A 416 14.88 -2.54 25.59
CA ALA A 416 14.36 -3.56 26.47
C ALA A 416 15.22 -4.82 26.39
N ASN A 417 15.28 -5.59 27.47
CA ASN A 417 15.97 -6.88 27.47
C ASN A 417 15.09 -7.93 26.79
N THR A 418 15.68 -8.74 25.90
CA THR A 418 15.10 -10.04 25.54
C THR A 418 15.77 -11.14 26.36
N ILE A 419 14.99 -12.15 26.76
CA ILE A 419 15.32 -13.10 27.83
C ILE A 419 15.35 -14.51 27.24
N ASN A 420 16.40 -15.26 27.56
CA ASN A 420 16.49 -16.67 27.21
C ASN A 420 15.56 -17.49 28.13
N PRO A 421 14.52 -18.15 27.62
CA PRO A 421 13.59 -18.90 28.46
C PRO A 421 14.21 -20.17 29.08
N ALA A 422 15.32 -20.67 28.56
CA ALA A 422 15.97 -21.88 29.06
C ALA A 422 16.68 -21.67 30.41
N ASP A 423 17.04 -20.44 30.75
CA ASP A 423 17.78 -20.13 31.98
C ASP A 423 17.34 -18.82 32.68
N GLY A 424 16.52 -17.99 32.02
CA GLY A 424 16.07 -16.69 32.51
C GLY A 424 17.10 -15.56 32.37
N SER A 425 18.22 -15.80 31.68
CA SER A 425 19.28 -14.81 31.46
C SER A 425 18.90 -13.80 30.37
N VAL A 426 19.50 -12.61 30.40
CA VAL A 426 19.37 -11.62 29.32
C VAL A 426 20.22 -12.07 28.13
N ILE A 427 19.62 -12.17 26.94
CA ILE A 427 20.36 -12.45 25.70
C ILE A 427 21.10 -11.19 25.26
N CYS A 428 20.33 -10.12 25.02
CA CYS A 428 20.84 -8.79 24.70
C CYS A 428 19.76 -7.72 24.97
N LYS A 429 20.14 -6.46 24.78
CA LYS A 429 19.19 -5.34 24.68
C LYS A 429 18.69 -5.24 23.24
N VAL A 430 17.45 -4.81 23.07
CA VAL A 430 16.79 -4.56 21.78
C VAL A 430 16.17 -3.17 21.81
N ALA A 431 16.24 -2.44 20.70
CA ALA A 431 15.61 -1.14 20.57
C ALA A 431 14.12 -1.21 20.91
N TYR A 432 13.63 -0.22 21.65
CA TYR A 432 12.25 -0.12 22.07
C TYR A 432 11.62 1.08 21.39
N ALA A 433 11.03 0.83 20.21
CA ALA A 433 10.52 1.86 19.31
C ALA A 433 9.60 2.86 20.02
N SER A 434 9.66 4.12 19.60
CA SER A 434 8.76 5.21 19.94
C SER A 434 7.65 5.35 18.89
N VAL A 435 6.70 6.27 19.11
CA VAL A 435 5.73 6.67 18.07
C VAL A 435 6.44 7.27 16.85
N GLY A 436 7.50 8.07 17.07
CA GLY A 436 8.27 8.68 15.99
C GLY A 436 8.97 7.64 15.12
N ASP A 437 9.48 6.54 15.71
CA ASP A 437 10.08 5.43 14.95
C ASP A 437 9.04 4.73 14.06
N VAL A 438 7.81 4.51 14.57
CA VAL A 438 6.70 3.96 13.78
C VAL A 438 6.35 4.86 12.61
N ASP A 439 6.28 6.18 12.84
CA ASP A 439 5.95 7.15 11.79
C ASP A 439 7.04 7.22 10.72
N ARG A 440 8.33 7.14 11.10
CA ARG A 440 9.44 7.02 10.15
C ARG A 440 9.34 5.73 9.33
N ALA A 441 9.05 4.60 9.98
CA ALA A 441 8.88 3.31 9.31
C ALA A 441 7.72 3.33 8.29
N VAL A 442 6.57 3.91 8.66
CA VAL A 442 5.43 4.05 7.76
C VAL A 442 5.72 5.00 6.60
N ALA A 443 6.41 6.12 6.86
CA ALA A 443 6.84 7.04 5.82
C ALA A 443 7.79 6.37 4.81
N ALA A 444 8.75 5.57 5.29
CA ALA A 444 9.65 4.80 4.43
C ALA A 444 8.90 3.75 3.59
N ALA A 445 7.96 3.02 4.21
CA ALA A 445 7.10 2.07 3.51
C ALA A 445 6.25 2.73 2.43
N LYS A 446 5.73 3.92 2.70
CA LYS A 446 4.93 4.69 1.74
C LYS A 446 5.78 5.15 0.56
N GLU A 447 6.95 5.72 0.81
CA GLU A 447 7.87 6.17 -0.24
C GLU A 447 8.29 5.00 -1.14
N ALA A 448 8.66 3.86 -0.54
CA ALA A 448 9.04 2.65 -1.26
C ALA A 448 7.91 2.09 -2.15
N PHE A 449 6.65 2.27 -1.73
CA PHE A 449 5.48 1.83 -2.49
C PHE A 449 5.10 2.81 -3.61
N GLU A 450 5.00 4.11 -3.31
CA GLU A 450 4.46 5.12 -4.23
C GLU A 450 5.49 5.57 -5.29
N VAL A 451 6.75 5.70 -4.88
CA VAL A 451 7.82 6.29 -5.70
C VAL A 451 8.93 5.30 -5.98
N GLY A 452 9.23 4.43 -5.02
CA GLY A 452 10.31 3.45 -5.09
C GLY A 452 10.15 2.38 -6.18
N PRO A 453 11.22 1.61 -6.44
CA PRO A 453 11.23 0.59 -7.49
C PRO A 453 10.21 -0.53 -7.24
N TRP A 454 9.89 -0.85 -5.98
CA TRP A 454 9.02 -1.99 -5.64
C TRP A 454 7.61 -1.89 -6.21
N GLY A 455 7.00 -0.70 -6.16
CA GLY A 455 5.65 -0.46 -6.69
C GLY A 455 5.58 -0.45 -8.22
N ARG A 456 6.73 -0.34 -8.90
CA ARG A 456 6.87 -0.25 -10.37
C ARG A 456 7.50 -1.50 -11.00
N MET A 457 8.14 -2.33 -10.19
CA MET A 457 8.82 -3.56 -10.58
C MET A 457 7.82 -4.57 -11.17
N ASN A 458 8.26 -5.30 -12.20
CA ASN A 458 7.44 -6.37 -12.75
C ASN A 458 7.13 -7.41 -11.68
N PRO A 459 5.94 -8.02 -11.68
CA PRO A 459 5.61 -9.04 -10.71
C PRO A 459 6.59 -10.24 -10.73
N ARG A 460 7.17 -10.57 -11.89
CA ARG A 460 8.16 -11.65 -12.00
C ARG A 460 9.48 -11.33 -11.29
N ASP A 461 9.99 -10.12 -11.45
CA ASP A 461 11.25 -9.67 -10.84
C ASP A 461 11.09 -9.61 -9.31
N ARG A 462 9.90 -9.18 -8.86
CA ARG A 462 9.49 -9.29 -7.45
C ARG A 462 9.56 -10.74 -6.94
N GLY A 463 9.03 -11.68 -7.71
CA GLY A 463 9.13 -13.12 -7.40
C GLY A 463 10.59 -13.59 -7.29
N THR A 464 11.46 -13.12 -8.18
CA THR A 464 12.90 -13.45 -8.16
C THR A 464 13.57 -12.99 -6.87
N LEU A 465 13.28 -11.77 -6.40
CA LEU A 465 13.82 -11.28 -5.12
C LEU A 465 13.30 -12.08 -3.91
N LEU A 466 12.03 -12.51 -3.94
CA LEU A 466 11.47 -13.35 -2.88
C LEU A 466 12.05 -14.77 -2.89
N TYR A 467 12.36 -15.34 -4.06
CA TYR A 467 13.11 -16.60 -4.15
C TYR A 467 14.51 -16.44 -3.57
N LYS A 468 15.25 -15.40 -3.96
CA LYS A 468 16.59 -15.12 -3.44
C LYS A 468 16.60 -14.92 -1.92
N LEU A 469 15.58 -14.25 -1.37
CA LEU A 469 15.41 -14.13 0.08
C LEU A 469 15.22 -15.49 0.75
N ALA A 470 14.41 -16.38 0.16
CA ALA A 470 14.24 -17.73 0.69
C ALA A 470 15.53 -18.56 0.65
N ASP A 471 16.33 -18.41 -0.42
CA ASP A 471 17.63 -19.08 -0.53
C ASP A 471 18.62 -18.58 0.52
N LEU A 472 18.67 -17.26 0.76
CA LEU A 472 19.49 -16.69 1.85
C LEU A 472 19.04 -17.13 3.25
N MET A 473 17.73 -17.30 3.45
CA MET A 473 17.19 -17.89 4.69
C MET A 473 17.60 -19.35 4.85
N GLU A 474 17.65 -20.12 3.75
CA GLU A 474 18.13 -21.51 3.76
C GLU A 474 19.63 -21.61 4.01
N GLU A 475 20.43 -20.70 3.45
CA GLU A 475 21.87 -20.59 3.73
C GLU A 475 22.17 -20.28 5.21
N HIS A 476 21.27 -19.54 5.89
CA HIS A 476 21.42 -19.15 7.30
C HIS A 476 20.48 -19.96 8.23
N GLN A 477 19.95 -21.11 7.79
CA GLN A 477 18.87 -21.79 8.50
C GLN A 477 19.27 -22.26 9.90
N GLU A 478 20.52 -22.69 10.10
CA GLU A 478 21.03 -23.11 11.40
C GLU A 478 21.21 -21.93 12.35
N GLU A 479 21.63 -20.77 11.85
CA GLU A 479 21.75 -19.53 12.63
C GLU A 479 20.35 -19.05 13.05
N LEU A 480 19.40 -19.00 12.11
CA LEU A 480 18.00 -18.63 12.38
C LEU A 480 17.35 -19.58 13.39
N ALA A 481 17.56 -20.89 13.26
CA ALA A 481 17.01 -21.88 14.19
C ALA A 481 17.65 -21.76 15.58
N THR A 482 18.94 -21.42 15.65
CA THR A 482 19.63 -21.18 16.93
C THR A 482 19.09 -19.93 17.61
N ILE A 483 18.88 -18.84 16.86
CA ILE A 483 18.26 -17.61 17.36
C ILE A 483 16.86 -17.91 17.91
N GLU A 484 16.04 -18.67 17.17
CA GLU A 484 14.71 -19.05 17.68
C GLU A 484 14.80 -19.90 18.94
N SER A 485 15.75 -20.82 19.01
CA SER A 485 15.89 -21.69 20.18
C SER A 485 16.21 -20.89 21.45
N ILE A 486 17.03 -19.84 21.35
CA ILE A 486 17.42 -19.02 22.50
C ILE A 486 16.44 -17.88 22.79
N ASP A 487 15.73 -17.35 21.80
CA ASP A 487 14.80 -16.21 21.96
C ASP A 487 13.38 -16.68 22.29
N SER A 488 12.92 -17.80 21.70
CA SER A 488 11.56 -18.31 21.91
C SER A 488 11.46 -19.62 22.70
N GLY A 489 12.58 -20.32 22.91
CA GLY A 489 12.60 -21.63 23.59
C GLY A 489 12.23 -22.80 22.68
N ALA A 490 12.11 -22.57 21.37
CA ALA A 490 11.85 -23.62 20.40
C ALA A 490 12.96 -24.68 20.43
N VAL A 491 12.60 -25.96 20.49
CA VAL A 491 13.59 -27.05 20.37
C VAL A 491 14.27 -26.94 19.01
N TYR A 492 15.61 -26.93 18.97
CA TYR A 492 16.39 -26.60 17.78
C TYR A 492 16.05 -27.45 16.55
N THR A 493 15.89 -28.76 16.72
CA THR A 493 15.55 -29.68 15.62
C THR A 493 14.16 -29.37 15.05
N LEU A 494 13.22 -28.94 15.90
CA LEU A 494 11.91 -28.46 15.52
C LEU A 494 11.96 -27.06 14.91
N ALA A 495 12.79 -26.16 15.44
CA ALA A 495 13.01 -24.83 14.90
C ALA A 495 13.54 -24.92 13.46
N LEU A 496 14.54 -25.75 13.22
CA LEU A 496 15.13 -26.00 11.91
C LEU A 496 14.08 -26.52 10.91
N LYS A 497 13.38 -27.60 11.28
CA LYS A 497 12.40 -28.24 10.38
C LYS A 497 11.14 -27.41 10.13
N THR A 498 10.62 -26.75 11.17
CA THR A 498 9.30 -26.10 11.14
C THR A 498 9.42 -24.58 11.16
N HIS A 499 10.01 -23.98 12.19
CA HIS A 499 10.02 -22.51 12.32
C HIS A 499 10.74 -21.85 11.15
N VAL A 500 11.90 -22.40 10.76
CA VAL A 500 12.73 -21.92 9.65
C VAL A 500 12.36 -22.62 8.34
N GLY A 501 12.30 -23.96 8.34
CA GLY A 501 11.99 -24.74 7.14
C GLY A 501 10.66 -24.36 6.48
N MET A 502 9.60 -24.16 7.26
CA MET A 502 8.31 -23.71 6.71
C MET A 502 8.37 -22.24 6.28
N SER A 503 9.14 -21.38 6.97
CA SER A 503 9.32 -19.98 6.54
C SER A 503 9.95 -19.89 5.15
N ILE A 504 10.98 -20.68 4.89
CA ILE A 504 11.64 -20.79 3.57
C ILE A 504 10.62 -21.24 2.52
N GLN A 505 9.85 -22.31 2.81
CA GLN A 505 8.80 -22.80 1.92
C GLN A 505 7.74 -21.73 1.63
N THR A 506 7.34 -20.95 2.63
CA THR A 506 6.34 -19.90 2.49
C THR A 506 6.81 -18.80 1.54
N PHE A 507 8.05 -18.32 1.67
CA PHE A 507 8.60 -17.34 0.72
C PHE A 507 8.72 -17.92 -0.69
N ARG A 508 9.19 -19.16 -0.84
CA ARG A 508 9.25 -19.85 -2.16
C ARG A 508 7.87 -20.02 -2.79
N TYR A 509 6.86 -20.37 -1.99
CA TYR A 509 5.48 -20.55 -2.45
C TYR A 509 4.91 -19.23 -2.98
N PHE A 510 4.97 -18.15 -2.20
CA PHE A 510 4.41 -16.86 -2.59
C PHE A 510 5.25 -16.12 -3.64
N ALA A 511 6.56 -16.37 -3.72
CA ALA A 511 7.38 -15.91 -4.84
C ALA A 511 6.80 -16.37 -6.18
N GLY A 512 6.39 -17.64 -6.26
CA GLY A 512 5.74 -18.22 -7.43
C GLY A 512 4.37 -17.62 -7.78
N TRP A 513 3.71 -16.95 -6.84
CA TRP A 513 2.40 -16.32 -7.08
C TRP A 513 2.47 -14.93 -7.69
N CYS A 514 3.62 -14.24 -7.60
CA CYS A 514 3.70 -12.83 -8.00
C CYS A 514 3.22 -12.60 -9.45
N ASP A 515 3.56 -13.47 -10.39
CA ASP A 515 3.14 -13.39 -11.80
C ASP A 515 1.91 -14.25 -12.17
N LYS A 516 1.23 -14.83 -11.17
CA LYS A 516 0.03 -15.67 -11.34
C LYS A 516 -1.23 -15.04 -10.74
N ILE A 517 -1.11 -13.86 -10.14
CA ILE A 517 -2.26 -13.06 -9.68
C ILE A 517 -3.00 -12.53 -10.92
N GLN A 518 -4.24 -12.99 -11.12
CA GLN A 518 -5.05 -12.64 -12.30
C GLN A 518 -6.34 -11.90 -11.95
N GLY A 519 -6.77 -11.05 -12.89
CA GLY A 519 -8.11 -10.47 -12.93
C GLY A 519 -9.13 -11.40 -13.63
N LYS A 520 -10.28 -10.84 -14.00
CA LYS A 520 -11.35 -11.54 -14.73
C LYS A 520 -11.90 -10.67 -15.85
N THR A 521 -12.35 -11.26 -16.94
CA THR A 521 -13.26 -10.60 -17.92
C THR A 521 -14.70 -10.96 -17.58
N ILE A 522 -15.61 -9.98 -17.60
CA ILE A 522 -16.99 -10.14 -17.12
C ILE A 522 -17.98 -9.88 -18.27
N PRO A 523 -18.84 -10.85 -18.62
CA PRO A 523 -19.82 -10.70 -19.69
C PRO A 523 -21.04 -9.91 -19.21
N ILE A 524 -20.89 -8.60 -19.06
CA ILE A 524 -22.00 -7.71 -18.66
C ILE A 524 -23.00 -7.51 -19.81
N ASN A 525 -24.20 -7.06 -19.48
CA ASN A 525 -25.18 -6.62 -20.47
C ASN A 525 -24.59 -5.52 -21.35
N GLN A 526 -24.89 -5.59 -22.65
CA GLN A 526 -24.39 -4.65 -23.64
C GLN A 526 -25.31 -3.42 -23.75
N ALA A 527 -24.74 -2.23 -23.80
CA ALA A 527 -25.43 -0.97 -24.08
C ALA A 527 -25.73 -0.83 -25.59
N ARG A 528 -26.59 -1.70 -26.11
CA ARG A 528 -26.86 -1.82 -27.56
C ARG A 528 -27.30 -0.46 -28.17
N PRO A 529 -26.84 -0.14 -29.39
CA PRO A 529 -26.08 -0.98 -30.33
C PRO A 529 -24.58 -1.12 -30.01
N ASN A 530 -24.04 -0.37 -29.03
CA ASN A 530 -22.63 -0.40 -28.65
C ASN A 530 -22.26 -1.70 -27.92
N HIS A 531 -20.97 -1.91 -27.75
CA HIS A 531 -20.42 -3.03 -27.00
C HIS A 531 -19.76 -2.57 -25.71
N ASN A 532 -19.70 -3.45 -24.70
CA ASN A 532 -19.00 -3.19 -23.46
C ASN A 532 -18.01 -4.31 -23.16
N LEU A 533 -16.78 -3.93 -22.81
CA LEU A 533 -15.76 -4.79 -22.24
C LEU A 533 -15.58 -4.43 -20.77
N THR A 534 -15.90 -5.36 -19.88
CA THR A 534 -15.58 -5.25 -18.45
C THR A 534 -14.49 -6.24 -18.09
N PHE A 535 -13.45 -5.76 -17.43
CA PHE A 535 -12.43 -6.61 -16.83
C PHE A 535 -12.00 -6.08 -15.47
N THR A 536 -11.37 -6.93 -14.66
CA THR A 536 -10.85 -6.54 -13.34
C THR A 536 -9.33 -6.54 -13.33
N LYS A 537 -8.76 -5.63 -12.53
CA LYS A 537 -7.34 -5.59 -12.18
C LYS A 537 -7.18 -5.90 -10.69
N LYS A 538 -6.27 -6.79 -10.35
CA LYS A 538 -5.81 -7.02 -8.98
C LYS A 538 -4.65 -6.06 -8.71
N GLU A 539 -4.82 -5.18 -7.74
CA GLU A 539 -3.81 -4.19 -7.36
C GLU A 539 -3.41 -4.36 -5.89
N PRO A 540 -2.16 -4.03 -5.52
CA PRO A 540 -1.76 -3.96 -4.11
C PRO A 540 -2.62 -2.96 -3.33
N LEU A 541 -2.71 -3.13 -2.01
CA LEU A 541 -3.37 -2.21 -1.10
C LEU A 541 -2.53 -0.97 -0.78
N GLY A 542 -1.20 -1.12 -0.76
CA GLY A 542 -0.25 -0.07 -0.38
C GLY A 542 0.54 -0.46 0.87
N VAL A 543 0.68 0.48 1.82
CA VAL A 543 1.38 0.19 3.08
C VAL A 543 0.54 -0.71 3.97
N CYS A 544 1.11 -1.83 4.39
CA CYS A 544 0.52 -2.78 5.32
C CYS A 544 1.24 -2.75 6.68
N ALA A 545 0.48 -2.91 7.76
CA ALA A 545 1.03 -3.23 9.08
C ALA A 545 0.86 -4.72 9.36
N ILE A 546 1.87 -5.34 9.97
CA ILE A 546 1.82 -6.73 10.39
C ILE A 546 2.25 -6.80 11.86
N VAL A 547 1.39 -7.40 12.69
CA VAL A 547 1.65 -7.62 14.11
C VAL A 547 1.60 -9.12 14.36
N ILE A 548 2.73 -9.69 14.79
CA ILE A 548 2.92 -11.13 14.94
C ILE A 548 3.01 -11.55 16.42
N PRO A 549 2.61 -12.80 16.75
CA PRO A 549 2.74 -13.38 18.08
C PRO A 549 4.18 -13.87 18.32
N TRP A 550 4.40 -14.46 19.49
CA TRP A 550 5.71 -14.89 20.00
C TRP A 550 5.97 -16.41 19.90
N ASN A 551 4.97 -17.20 19.52
CA ASN A 551 5.04 -18.66 19.59
C ASN A 551 5.82 -19.32 18.44
N TYR A 552 5.75 -18.73 17.25
CA TYR A 552 6.60 -19.06 16.10
C TYR A 552 7.06 -17.75 15.42
N PRO A 553 8.00 -16.99 16.00
CA PRO A 553 8.25 -15.61 15.60
C PRO A 553 8.61 -15.46 14.12
N LEU A 554 9.61 -16.22 13.62
CA LEU A 554 9.98 -16.19 12.20
C LEU A 554 8.89 -16.76 11.28
N MET A 555 8.21 -17.83 11.71
CA MET A 555 7.20 -18.50 10.88
C MET A 555 5.96 -17.63 10.66
N MET A 556 5.46 -16.98 11.72
CA MET A 556 4.33 -16.05 11.61
C MET A 556 4.70 -14.78 10.87
N LEU A 557 5.96 -14.32 11.00
CA LEU A 557 6.50 -13.28 10.13
C LEU A 557 6.41 -13.71 8.66
N ALA A 558 6.89 -14.91 8.32
CA ALA A 558 6.92 -15.41 6.95
C ALA A 558 5.51 -15.58 6.36
N TRP A 559 4.59 -16.19 7.12
CA TRP A 559 3.19 -16.41 6.70
C TRP A 559 2.52 -15.13 6.23
N LYS A 560 2.62 -14.06 7.03
CA LYS A 560 1.97 -12.79 6.73
C LYS A 560 2.77 -11.95 5.72
N SER A 561 4.09 -11.92 5.85
CA SER A 561 4.94 -11.04 5.03
C SER A 561 5.07 -11.54 3.60
N ALA A 562 5.19 -12.85 3.38
CA ALA A 562 5.40 -13.38 2.03
C ALA A 562 4.20 -13.11 1.10
N ALA A 563 2.97 -13.35 1.58
CA ALA A 563 1.75 -13.03 0.82
C ALA A 563 1.61 -11.51 0.58
N CYS A 564 1.92 -10.70 1.61
CA CYS A 564 1.90 -9.24 1.54
C CYS A 564 2.84 -8.71 0.44
N LEU A 565 4.08 -9.18 0.46
CA LEU A 565 5.13 -8.79 -0.48
C LEU A 565 4.85 -9.30 -1.88
N ALA A 566 4.43 -10.56 -2.05
CA ALA A 566 4.08 -11.12 -3.35
C ALA A 566 2.97 -10.32 -4.05
N ALA A 567 1.97 -9.89 -3.28
CA ALA A 567 0.90 -9.00 -3.75
C ALA A 567 1.36 -7.58 -4.11
N GLY A 568 2.61 -7.20 -3.81
CA GLY A 568 3.23 -5.92 -4.19
C GLY A 568 3.09 -4.79 -3.18
N ASN A 569 2.75 -5.13 -1.94
CA ASN A 569 2.66 -4.17 -0.85
C ASN A 569 4.04 -3.94 -0.22
N THR A 570 4.16 -2.86 0.53
CA THR A 570 5.26 -2.64 1.49
C THR A 570 4.72 -2.85 2.91
N LEU A 571 5.59 -3.12 3.88
CA LEU A 571 5.15 -3.46 5.22
C LEU A 571 5.96 -2.79 6.34
N VAL A 572 5.26 -2.50 7.42
CA VAL A 572 5.83 -2.20 8.75
C VAL A 572 5.42 -3.33 9.68
N LEU A 573 6.42 -4.10 10.13
CA LEU A 573 6.24 -5.25 10.98
C LEU A 573 6.58 -4.92 12.42
N LYS A 574 5.73 -5.39 13.33
CA LYS A 574 5.97 -5.34 14.76
C LYS A 574 6.08 -6.77 15.30
N PRO A 575 7.29 -7.24 15.66
CA PRO A 575 7.43 -8.52 16.34
C PRO A 575 6.84 -8.44 17.75
N ALA A 576 6.51 -9.58 18.35
CA ALA A 576 6.21 -9.64 19.76
C ALA A 576 7.44 -9.17 20.57
N GLN A 577 7.19 -8.42 21.65
CA GLN A 577 8.27 -7.77 22.42
C GLN A 577 9.26 -8.78 23.01
N VAL A 578 8.80 -9.98 23.32
CA VAL A 578 9.58 -11.05 23.97
C VAL A 578 10.37 -11.91 22.99
N THR A 579 10.15 -11.78 21.67
CA THR A 579 10.83 -12.58 20.64
C THR A 579 11.18 -11.78 19.37
N PRO A 580 12.03 -10.73 19.46
CA PRO A 580 12.31 -9.86 18.32
C PRO A 580 13.45 -10.36 17.41
N LEU A 581 14.32 -11.27 17.88
CA LEU A 581 15.65 -11.42 17.31
C LEU A 581 15.66 -12.06 15.92
N SER A 582 14.82 -13.07 15.69
CA SER A 582 14.74 -13.72 14.37
C SER A 582 14.13 -12.79 13.31
N ALA A 583 13.21 -11.91 13.70
CA ALA A 583 12.67 -10.88 12.82
C ALA A 583 13.76 -9.86 12.42
N LEU A 584 14.59 -9.43 13.36
CA LEU A 584 15.71 -8.53 13.08
C LEU A 584 16.81 -9.20 12.24
N LYS A 585 17.09 -10.48 12.47
CA LYS A 585 17.98 -11.26 11.59
C LYS A 585 17.41 -11.40 10.18
N PHE A 586 16.10 -11.62 10.06
CA PHE A 586 15.42 -11.63 8.77
C PHE A 586 15.58 -10.29 8.03
N ALA A 587 15.48 -9.14 8.71
CA ALA A 587 15.73 -7.84 8.08
C ALA A 587 17.14 -7.73 7.46
N GLU A 588 18.19 -8.22 8.12
CA GLU A 588 19.54 -8.30 7.53
C GLU A 588 19.53 -9.10 6.22
N LEU A 589 18.85 -10.25 6.20
CA LEU A 589 18.76 -11.09 5.01
C LEU A 589 17.98 -10.41 3.87
N THR A 590 17.00 -9.55 4.18
CA THR A 590 16.27 -8.80 3.15
C THR A 590 17.17 -7.81 2.40
N VAL A 591 18.12 -7.18 3.10
CA VAL A 591 19.13 -6.32 2.48
C VAL A 591 20.06 -7.15 1.59
N LYS A 592 20.58 -8.27 2.08
CA LYS A 592 21.42 -9.19 1.26
C LYS A 592 20.68 -9.72 0.03
N ALA A 593 19.36 -9.92 0.13
CA ALA A 593 18.53 -10.33 -1.00
C ALA A 593 18.40 -9.24 -2.07
N GLY A 594 18.65 -7.98 -1.73
CA GLY A 594 18.44 -6.83 -2.62
C GLY A 594 16.99 -6.34 -2.61
N ILE A 595 16.24 -6.60 -1.52
CA ILE A 595 14.91 -6.03 -1.35
C ILE A 595 15.06 -4.50 -1.22
N PRO A 596 14.33 -3.69 -2.01
CA PRO A 596 14.49 -2.24 -1.98
C PRO A 596 14.24 -1.64 -0.59
N LYS A 597 15.00 -0.59 -0.27
CA LYS A 597 14.89 0.15 1.00
C LYS A 597 13.45 0.60 1.26
N GLY A 598 13.00 0.43 2.49
CA GLY A 598 11.67 0.82 2.93
C GLY A 598 10.57 -0.18 2.60
N VAL A 599 10.79 -1.19 1.74
CA VAL A 599 9.78 -2.22 1.44
C VAL A 599 9.41 -3.03 2.68
N ILE A 600 10.41 -3.32 3.51
CA ILE A 600 10.27 -4.01 4.80
C ILE A 600 10.85 -3.08 5.88
N ASN A 601 10.08 -2.84 6.93
CA ASN A 601 10.53 -2.13 8.12
C ASN A 601 10.12 -2.95 9.34
N ILE A 602 10.98 -3.06 10.35
CA ILE A 602 10.73 -3.85 11.56
C ILE A 602 10.96 -2.96 12.79
N VAL A 603 9.92 -2.80 13.61
CA VAL A 603 9.90 -1.91 14.78
C VAL A 603 9.59 -2.70 16.05
N PRO A 604 10.61 -3.26 16.75
CA PRO A 604 10.43 -3.91 18.04
C PRO A 604 9.97 -2.91 19.11
N GLY A 605 9.11 -3.36 20.04
CA GLY A 605 8.61 -2.51 21.13
C GLY A 605 7.26 -2.97 21.68
N SER A 606 6.62 -2.14 22.51
CA SER A 606 5.35 -2.51 23.17
C SER A 606 4.18 -2.72 22.22
N GLY A 607 3.37 -3.75 22.47
CA GLY A 607 2.11 -4.00 21.78
C GLY A 607 1.14 -2.84 21.90
N GLY A 608 0.92 -2.35 23.12
CA GLY A 608 -0.01 -1.27 23.41
C GLY A 608 0.37 0.09 22.85
N MET A 609 1.65 0.29 22.47
CA MET A 609 2.11 1.54 21.85
C MET A 609 2.32 1.37 20.34
N VAL A 610 3.24 0.49 19.91
CA VAL A 610 3.54 0.30 18.48
C VAL A 610 2.33 -0.26 17.74
N GLY A 611 1.68 -1.29 18.28
CA GLY A 611 0.51 -1.90 17.64
C GLY A 611 -0.66 -0.94 17.55
N GLN A 612 -0.85 -0.10 18.58
CA GLN A 612 -1.86 0.95 18.59
C GLN A 612 -1.57 2.02 17.53
N ARG A 613 -0.34 2.54 17.48
CA ARG A 613 0.05 3.55 16.47
C ARG A 613 -0.10 3.02 15.04
N LEU A 614 0.28 1.77 14.78
CA LEU A 614 0.06 1.11 13.48
C LEU A 614 -1.43 1.01 13.13
N SER A 615 -2.27 0.69 14.11
CA SER A 615 -3.73 0.61 13.94
C SER A 615 -4.37 1.96 13.65
N ASP A 616 -3.80 3.05 14.19
CA ASP A 616 -4.34 4.40 14.05
C ASP A 616 -3.76 5.18 12.86
N HIS A 617 -2.61 4.75 12.31
CA HIS A 617 -1.90 5.53 11.28
C HIS A 617 -2.73 5.72 9.99
N PRO A 618 -2.84 6.94 9.44
CA PRO A 618 -3.69 7.23 8.27
C PRO A 618 -3.15 6.68 6.95
N ASP A 619 -1.84 6.48 6.83
CA ASP A 619 -1.20 5.95 5.62
C ASP A 619 -1.20 4.42 5.53
N ILE A 620 -1.49 3.70 6.63
CA ILE A 620 -1.63 2.24 6.60
C ILE A 620 -2.99 1.88 6.01
N ARG A 621 -3.01 0.97 5.04
CA ARG A 621 -4.21 0.53 4.31
C ARG A 621 -4.72 -0.85 4.70
N LYS A 622 -3.86 -1.66 5.33
CA LYS A 622 -4.23 -2.97 5.87
C LYS A 622 -3.44 -3.27 7.13
N LEU A 623 -4.06 -3.92 8.10
CA LEU A 623 -3.40 -4.47 9.28
C LEU A 623 -3.67 -5.99 9.38
N GLY A 624 -2.61 -6.80 9.34
CA GLY A 624 -2.68 -8.24 9.64
C GLY A 624 -2.25 -8.49 11.07
N PHE A 625 -3.14 -9.02 11.91
CA PHE A 625 -2.87 -9.30 13.31
C PHE A 625 -3.07 -10.79 13.62
N THR A 626 -2.10 -11.35 14.33
CA THR A 626 -2.30 -12.61 15.07
C THR A 626 -2.02 -12.39 16.55
N GLY A 627 -2.90 -12.86 17.42
CA GLY A 627 -2.74 -12.79 18.87
C GLY A 627 -4.06 -12.98 19.63
N SER A 628 -4.12 -12.55 20.88
CA SER A 628 -5.31 -12.79 21.72
C SER A 628 -6.56 -12.05 21.22
N THR A 629 -7.74 -12.64 21.42
CA THR A 629 -9.04 -12.07 21.03
C THR A 629 -9.32 -10.67 21.58
N PRO A 630 -9.05 -10.34 22.86
CA PRO A 630 -9.29 -8.99 23.38
C PRO A 630 -8.48 -7.90 22.64
N ILE A 631 -7.22 -8.19 22.32
CA ILE A 631 -6.36 -7.28 21.56
C ILE A 631 -6.79 -7.19 20.10
N GLY A 632 -7.20 -8.31 19.49
CA GLY A 632 -7.77 -8.31 18.13
C GLY A 632 -9.01 -7.41 18.01
N LYS A 633 -9.92 -7.46 18.99
CA LYS A 633 -11.09 -6.56 19.06
C LYS A 633 -10.67 -5.09 19.16
N GLN A 634 -9.66 -4.77 19.97
CA GLN A 634 -9.13 -3.40 20.08
C GLN A 634 -8.52 -2.91 18.75
N ILE A 635 -7.72 -3.75 18.09
CA ILE A 635 -7.10 -3.43 16.80
C ILE A 635 -8.17 -3.18 15.73
N MET A 636 -9.18 -4.06 15.63
CA MET A 636 -10.29 -3.89 14.69
C MET A 636 -11.04 -2.59 14.94
N LYS A 637 -11.33 -2.26 16.21
CA LYS A 637 -11.96 -1.00 16.60
C LYS A 637 -11.13 0.20 16.13
N SER A 638 -9.82 0.20 16.36
CA SER A 638 -8.94 1.30 15.92
C SER A 638 -8.83 1.41 14.39
N CYS A 639 -8.78 0.28 13.69
CA CYS A 639 -8.82 0.27 12.22
C CYS A 639 -10.12 0.92 11.69
N ALA A 640 -11.26 0.63 12.32
CA ALA A 640 -12.54 1.20 11.96
C ALA A 640 -12.62 2.71 12.26
N LEU A 641 -12.15 3.14 13.43
CA LEU A 641 -12.23 4.55 13.87
C LEU A 641 -11.24 5.48 13.15
N SER A 642 -10.14 4.96 12.63
CA SER A 642 -9.08 5.78 12.03
C SER A 642 -9.36 6.13 10.56
N ASN A 643 -9.26 5.14 9.65
CA ASN A 643 -9.33 5.37 8.20
C ASN A 643 -9.97 4.22 7.42
N LEU A 644 -10.74 3.34 8.10
CA LEU A 644 -11.36 2.14 7.51
C LEU A 644 -10.35 1.24 6.77
N LYS A 645 -9.10 1.17 7.27
CA LYS A 645 -8.10 0.22 6.76
C LYS A 645 -8.63 -1.21 6.88
N LYS A 646 -8.30 -2.05 5.90
CA LYS A 646 -8.64 -3.50 5.96
C LYS A 646 -7.96 -4.13 7.17
N VAL A 647 -8.58 -5.15 7.74
CA VAL A 647 -7.98 -5.91 8.85
C VAL A 647 -8.20 -7.39 8.62
N SER A 648 -7.19 -8.21 8.92
CA SER A 648 -7.32 -9.67 9.02
C SER A 648 -6.88 -10.07 10.42
N LEU A 649 -7.67 -10.93 11.07
CA LEU A 649 -7.51 -11.30 12.47
C LEU A 649 -7.44 -12.82 12.57
N GLU A 650 -6.35 -13.35 13.08
CA GLU A 650 -6.29 -14.74 13.54
C GLU A 650 -6.06 -14.73 15.05
N LEU A 651 -7.08 -15.20 15.77
CA LEU A 651 -7.21 -15.06 17.21
C LEU A 651 -7.26 -16.45 17.87
N GLY A 652 -7.31 -16.49 19.20
CA GLY A 652 -7.18 -17.71 19.99
C GLY A 652 -8.10 -18.86 19.57
N GLY A 653 -7.76 -20.07 20.03
CA GLY A 653 -8.48 -21.30 19.75
C GLY A 653 -8.75 -22.14 21.00
N LYS A 654 -9.87 -22.88 20.99
CA LYS A 654 -10.13 -24.00 21.89
C LYS A 654 -10.49 -25.25 21.10
N SER A 655 -9.59 -25.58 20.18
CA SER A 655 -9.80 -26.55 19.09
C SER A 655 -10.16 -27.94 19.63
N PRO A 656 -11.29 -28.54 19.22
CA PRO A 656 -11.67 -29.88 19.64
C PRO A 656 -11.01 -30.97 18.78
N LEU A 657 -10.57 -32.05 19.40
CA LEU A 657 -10.14 -33.29 18.73
C LEU A 657 -11.01 -34.45 19.21
N ILE A 658 -11.79 -35.04 18.29
CA ILE A 658 -12.70 -36.16 18.58
C ILE A 658 -12.03 -37.48 18.19
N ILE A 659 -11.97 -38.44 19.12
CA ILE A 659 -11.32 -39.75 18.92
C ILE A 659 -12.34 -40.84 19.12
N PHE A 660 -12.73 -41.50 18.02
CA PHE A 660 -13.66 -42.63 18.04
C PHE A 660 -12.95 -43.95 18.32
N SER A 661 -13.68 -44.90 18.89
CA SER A 661 -13.27 -46.26 19.25
C SER A 661 -12.75 -47.09 18.07
N ASP A 662 -13.20 -46.81 16.85
CA ASP A 662 -12.77 -47.50 15.63
C ASP A 662 -11.45 -46.97 15.05
N CYS A 663 -10.85 -45.96 15.68
CA CYS A 663 -9.61 -45.37 15.21
C CYS A 663 -8.42 -46.36 15.29
N ASP A 664 -7.31 -45.94 14.70
CA ASP A 664 -6.03 -46.58 14.94
C ASP A 664 -5.45 -46.05 16.27
N MET A 665 -5.54 -46.85 17.33
CA MET A 665 -5.16 -46.44 18.69
C MET A 665 -3.72 -45.91 18.77
N ASP A 666 -2.75 -46.56 18.13
CA ASP A 666 -1.35 -46.14 18.20
C ASP A 666 -1.13 -44.80 17.49
N LYS A 667 -1.80 -44.60 16.35
CA LYS A 667 -1.78 -43.30 15.67
C LYS A 667 -2.53 -42.23 16.46
N ALA A 668 -3.67 -42.58 17.07
CA ALA A 668 -4.47 -41.64 17.84
C ALA A 668 -3.70 -41.13 19.07
N VAL A 669 -2.99 -42.00 19.80
CA VAL A 669 -2.12 -41.60 20.92
C VAL A 669 -1.00 -40.69 20.42
N ARG A 670 -0.27 -41.09 19.37
CA ARG A 670 0.86 -40.29 18.84
C ARG A 670 0.39 -38.91 18.36
N MET A 671 -0.69 -38.86 17.58
CA MET A 671 -1.19 -37.62 17.00
C MET A 671 -1.97 -36.76 18.01
N GLY A 672 -2.62 -37.38 19.00
CA GLY A 672 -3.22 -36.68 20.14
C GLY A 672 -2.17 -36.05 21.06
N MET A 673 -1.03 -36.72 21.27
CA MET A 673 0.11 -36.08 21.91
C MET A 673 0.68 -34.93 21.08
N SER A 674 0.87 -35.14 19.78
CA SER A 674 1.35 -34.07 18.89
C SER A 674 0.40 -32.87 18.89
N SER A 675 -0.91 -33.09 18.86
CA SER A 675 -1.91 -32.01 18.80
C SER A 675 -1.86 -31.08 20.02
N VAL A 676 -1.33 -31.53 21.16
CA VAL A 676 -1.22 -30.76 22.40
C VAL A 676 0.21 -30.30 22.67
N PHE A 677 1.19 -31.21 22.60
CA PHE A 677 2.54 -30.95 23.11
C PHE A 677 3.50 -30.41 22.07
N PHE A 678 3.14 -30.40 20.79
CA PHE A 678 3.97 -29.83 19.73
C PHE A 678 4.28 -28.35 20.00
N ASN A 679 5.55 -27.97 19.80
CA ASN A 679 6.08 -26.65 20.17
C ASN A 679 5.68 -26.26 21.61
N LYS A 680 5.76 -27.23 22.53
CA LYS A 680 5.43 -27.09 23.95
C LYS A 680 4.05 -26.46 24.23
N GLY A 681 3.09 -26.71 23.33
CA GLY A 681 1.69 -26.29 23.42
C GLY A 681 1.40 -24.82 23.09
N GLU A 682 2.44 -24.03 22.79
CA GLU A 682 2.29 -22.65 22.31
C GLU A 682 2.01 -22.69 20.80
N ASN A 683 0.80 -23.08 20.47
CA ASN A 683 0.38 -23.38 19.12
C ASN A 683 -1.10 -23.02 18.99
N CYS A 684 -1.45 -22.08 18.12
CA CYS A 684 -2.82 -21.57 18.01
C CYS A 684 -3.82 -22.67 17.63
N ILE A 685 -3.39 -23.67 16.86
CA ILE A 685 -4.24 -24.80 16.48
C ILE A 685 -4.22 -25.95 17.48
N ALA A 686 -3.51 -25.85 18.61
CA ALA A 686 -3.42 -26.93 19.58
C ALA A 686 -4.81 -27.46 19.96
N ALA A 687 -4.93 -28.78 20.10
CA ALA A 687 -6.17 -29.41 20.52
C ALA A 687 -6.42 -29.11 22.00
N GLY A 688 -7.09 -27.98 22.26
CA GLY A 688 -7.38 -27.52 23.61
C GLY A 688 -8.43 -28.36 24.33
N ARG A 689 -9.15 -29.25 23.63
CA ARG A 689 -10.03 -30.29 24.18
C ARG A 689 -9.89 -31.56 23.37
N LEU A 690 -9.77 -32.70 24.04
CA LEU A 690 -9.88 -34.02 23.44
C LEU A 690 -11.17 -34.68 23.94
N PHE A 691 -11.98 -35.16 23.01
CA PHE A 691 -13.17 -35.97 23.30
C PHE A 691 -12.86 -37.41 22.90
N VAL A 692 -12.80 -38.32 23.86
CA VAL A 692 -12.45 -39.73 23.62
C VAL A 692 -13.65 -40.62 23.92
N GLU A 693 -13.97 -41.52 23.00
CA GLU A 693 -15.14 -42.40 23.13
C GLU A 693 -14.97 -43.34 24.34
N GLU A 694 -16.06 -43.52 25.09
CA GLU A 694 -16.07 -44.15 26.41
C GLU A 694 -15.37 -45.51 26.45
N SER A 695 -15.65 -46.38 25.47
CA SER A 695 -15.08 -47.73 25.39
C SER A 695 -13.56 -47.80 25.23
N ILE A 696 -12.90 -46.73 24.74
CA ILE A 696 -11.45 -46.70 24.54
C ILE A 696 -10.72 -45.70 25.45
N HIS A 697 -11.44 -44.90 26.22
CA HIS A 697 -10.87 -43.79 27.00
C HIS A 697 -9.76 -44.24 27.94
N ASP A 698 -10.02 -45.21 28.82
CA ASP A 698 -9.07 -45.55 29.88
C ASP A 698 -7.76 -46.15 29.31
N GLU A 699 -7.87 -46.93 28.23
CA GLU A 699 -6.71 -47.46 27.50
C GLU A 699 -5.94 -46.35 26.77
N TYR A 700 -6.63 -45.40 26.16
CA TYR A 700 -6.01 -44.22 25.53
C TYR A 700 -5.22 -43.41 26.57
N ILE A 701 -5.83 -43.10 27.72
CA ILE A 701 -5.19 -42.36 28.81
C ILE A 701 -3.96 -43.10 29.34
N ARG A 702 -4.05 -44.42 29.53
CA ARG A 702 -2.90 -45.25 29.96
C ARG A 702 -1.73 -45.12 28.99
N ARG A 703 -1.98 -45.27 27.68
CA ARG A 703 -0.92 -45.17 26.64
C ARG A 703 -0.36 -43.76 26.53
N VAL A 704 -1.19 -42.73 26.61
CA VAL A 704 -0.73 -41.32 26.64
C VAL A 704 0.19 -41.10 27.83
N LEU A 705 -0.16 -41.58 29.02
CA LEU A 705 0.68 -41.45 30.22
C LEU A 705 2.03 -42.16 30.07
N GLU A 706 2.06 -43.33 29.42
CA GLU A 706 3.30 -44.07 29.13
C GLU A 706 4.22 -43.29 28.19
N GLU A 707 3.68 -42.65 27.16
CA GLU A 707 4.45 -41.85 26.22
C GLU A 707 4.86 -40.48 26.78
N ILE A 708 3.98 -39.80 27.54
CA ILE A 708 4.31 -38.52 28.21
C ILE A 708 5.56 -38.69 29.09
N LYS A 709 5.66 -39.79 29.84
CA LYS A 709 6.82 -40.07 30.72
C LYS A 709 8.13 -40.31 29.97
N LYS A 710 8.09 -40.54 28.65
CA LYS A 710 9.28 -40.71 27.80
C LYS A 710 9.81 -39.39 27.24
N MET A 711 9.01 -38.33 27.27
CA MET A 711 9.40 -37.03 26.72
C MET A 711 10.58 -36.44 27.49
N LYS A 712 11.67 -36.12 26.79
CA LYS A 712 12.82 -35.47 27.40
C LYS A 712 12.60 -33.96 27.48
N VAL A 713 12.42 -33.46 28.70
CA VAL A 713 12.38 -32.02 29.00
C VAL A 713 13.81 -31.49 29.17
N GLY A 714 14.21 -30.48 28.40
CA GLY A 714 15.62 -30.13 28.32
C GLY A 714 15.94 -28.80 27.65
N ASP A 715 17.24 -28.47 27.65
CA ASP A 715 17.76 -27.35 26.88
C ASP A 715 17.32 -27.50 25.41
N PRO A 716 16.70 -26.47 24.79
CA PRO A 716 16.25 -26.55 23.40
C PRO A 716 17.39 -26.84 22.40
N LEU A 717 18.64 -26.58 22.75
CA LEU A 717 19.81 -26.87 21.91
C LEU A 717 20.31 -28.32 22.04
N ASP A 718 19.94 -29.06 23.08
CA ASP A 718 20.23 -30.50 23.16
C ASP A 718 19.38 -31.25 22.12
N ARG A 719 20.06 -31.98 21.21
CA ARG A 719 19.43 -32.70 20.10
C ARG A 719 18.48 -33.82 20.52
N SER A 720 18.57 -34.26 21.78
CA SER A 720 17.67 -35.27 22.34
C SER A 720 16.49 -34.68 23.11
N THR A 721 16.39 -33.36 23.26
CA THR A 721 15.23 -32.70 23.87
C THR A 721 14.01 -32.84 22.97
N ASP A 722 12.89 -33.26 23.56
CA ASP A 722 11.57 -33.29 22.90
C ASP A 722 10.71 -32.08 23.30
N HIS A 723 10.90 -31.59 24.53
CA HIS A 723 10.07 -30.56 25.16
C HIS A 723 10.93 -29.44 25.76
N GLY A 724 10.87 -28.25 25.14
CA GLY A 724 11.60 -27.06 25.55
C GLY A 724 10.88 -26.24 26.63
N PRO A 725 11.46 -25.10 27.05
CA PRO A 725 10.83 -24.18 27.98
C PRO A 725 9.64 -23.45 27.34
N GLN A 726 8.75 -22.95 28.18
CA GLN A 726 7.75 -21.95 27.77
C GLN A 726 8.44 -20.63 27.45
N ASN A 727 7.85 -19.85 26.55
CA ASN A 727 8.49 -18.71 25.90
C ASN A 727 8.96 -17.61 26.86
N HIS A 728 8.16 -17.29 27.88
CA HIS A 728 8.51 -16.24 28.83
C HIS A 728 7.80 -16.42 30.18
N LYS A 729 8.36 -15.80 31.22
CA LYS A 729 7.93 -15.96 32.61
C LYS A 729 6.43 -15.73 32.85
N ALA A 730 5.86 -14.65 32.32
CA ALA A 730 4.45 -14.33 32.54
C ALA A 730 3.50 -15.39 31.94
N HIS A 731 3.89 -16.01 30.82
CA HIS A 731 3.12 -17.13 30.26
C HIS A 731 3.21 -18.38 31.13
N MET A 732 4.42 -18.70 31.62
CA MET A 732 4.63 -19.81 32.57
C MET A 732 3.76 -19.65 33.83
N GLU A 733 3.73 -18.46 34.42
CA GLU A 733 2.90 -18.16 35.60
C GLU A 733 1.40 -18.36 35.31
N LYS A 734 0.92 -17.92 34.13
CA LYS A 734 -0.46 -18.15 33.69
C LYS A 734 -0.80 -19.64 33.55
N LEU A 735 0.14 -20.46 33.07
CA LEU A 735 -0.09 -21.90 32.92
C LEU A 735 -0.22 -22.62 34.27
N VAL A 736 0.58 -22.22 35.26
CA VAL A 736 0.45 -22.74 36.62
C VAL A 736 -0.92 -22.39 37.20
N GLU A 737 -1.33 -21.12 37.09
CA GLU A 737 -2.67 -20.67 37.52
C GLU A 737 -3.79 -21.43 36.81
N TYR A 738 -3.65 -21.67 35.49
CA TYR A 738 -4.61 -22.43 34.70
C TYR A 738 -4.80 -23.87 35.25
N CYS A 739 -3.72 -24.55 35.61
CA CYS A 739 -3.79 -25.88 36.22
C CYS A 739 -4.40 -25.85 37.62
N GLU A 740 -4.07 -24.84 38.44
CA GLU A 740 -4.66 -24.66 39.77
C GLU A 740 -6.18 -24.47 39.72
N VAL A 741 -6.66 -23.67 38.78
CA VAL A 741 -8.11 -23.48 38.54
C VAL A 741 -8.76 -24.79 38.10
N GLY A 742 -8.14 -25.52 37.17
CA GLY A 742 -8.67 -26.82 36.71
C GLY A 742 -8.87 -27.84 37.85
N MET A 743 -7.87 -27.98 38.73
CA MET A 743 -7.99 -28.83 39.92
C MET A 743 -9.06 -28.33 40.89
N LYS A 744 -9.14 -27.01 41.10
CA LYS A 744 -10.11 -26.39 42.01
C LYS A 744 -11.56 -26.60 41.55
N GLU A 745 -11.80 -26.64 40.25
CA GLU A 745 -13.12 -26.86 39.66
C GLU A 745 -13.49 -28.34 39.51
N GLY A 746 -12.61 -29.26 39.91
CA GLY A 746 -12.92 -30.68 40.04
C GLY A 746 -12.39 -31.58 38.92
N ALA A 747 -11.58 -31.05 37.98
CA ALA A 747 -10.91 -31.89 37.00
C ALA A 747 -9.80 -32.75 37.65
N THR A 748 -9.64 -33.98 37.18
CA THR A 748 -8.62 -34.91 37.70
C THR A 748 -7.28 -34.66 37.02
N LEU A 749 -6.28 -34.18 37.79
CA LEU A 749 -4.90 -34.06 37.31
C LEU A 749 -4.20 -35.43 37.37
N VAL A 750 -3.91 -36.03 36.22
CA VAL A 750 -3.26 -37.35 36.11
C VAL A 750 -1.73 -37.23 36.17
N TYR A 751 -1.18 -36.20 35.53
CA TYR A 751 0.25 -35.97 35.43
C TYR A 751 0.55 -34.49 35.16
N GLY A 752 1.69 -34.01 35.66
CA GLY A 752 2.20 -32.66 35.41
C GLY A 752 1.54 -31.58 36.26
N GLY A 753 1.22 -30.45 35.62
CA GLY A 753 0.50 -29.32 36.21
C GLY A 753 1.38 -28.32 36.95
N LYS A 754 2.71 -28.42 36.85
CA LYS A 754 3.65 -27.60 37.60
C LYS A 754 4.85 -27.17 36.74
N GLN A 755 5.55 -26.16 37.23
CA GLN A 755 6.88 -25.81 36.74
C GLN A 755 7.88 -26.91 37.11
N VAL A 756 8.75 -27.28 36.16
CA VAL A 756 9.86 -28.21 36.40
C VAL A 756 10.89 -27.52 37.30
N ASP A 757 11.37 -28.22 38.32
CA ASP A 757 12.39 -27.72 39.26
C ASP A 757 13.78 -27.66 38.60
N ARG A 758 13.98 -26.63 37.77
CA ARG A 758 15.23 -26.31 37.06
C ARG A 758 15.23 -24.82 36.67
N PRO A 759 16.40 -24.25 36.30
CA PRO A 759 16.44 -22.89 35.74
C PRO A 759 15.59 -22.76 34.47
N GLY A 760 15.13 -21.54 34.21
CA GLY A 760 14.26 -21.22 33.08
C GLY A 760 12.76 -21.47 33.35
N PHE A 761 11.97 -21.43 32.29
CA PHE A 761 10.51 -21.43 32.36
C PHE A 761 9.91 -22.73 31.83
N PHE A 762 10.33 -23.87 32.38
CA PHE A 762 9.88 -25.19 31.92
C PHE A 762 8.57 -25.63 32.59
N MET A 763 7.56 -25.95 31.79
CA MET A 763 6.30 -26.55 32.24
C MET A 763 6.32 -28.06 32.03
N GLU A 764 5.89 -28.85 33.01
CA GLU A 764 5.66 -30.28 32.82
C GLU A 764 4.56 -30.51 31.77
N PRO A 765 4.73 -31.43 30.80
CA PRO A 765 3.61 -31.89 30.00
C PRO A 765 2.49 -32.36 30.93
N THR A 766 1.27 -31.88 30.71
CA THR A 766 0.18 -32.00 31.69
C THR A 766 -1.00 -32.74 31.09
N LEU A 767 -1.65 -33.59 31.89
CA LEU A 767 -2.83 -34.36 31.50
C LEU A 767 -3.95 -34.22 32.55
N PHE A 768 -5.07 -33.64 32.13
CA PHE A 768 -6.33 -33.60 32.87
C PHE A 768 -7.34 -34.55 32.22
N ILE A 769 -8.07 -35.28 33.08
CA ILE A 769 -9.24 -36.09 32.70
C ILE A 769 -10.45 -35.68 33.54
N ASP A 770 -11.60 -36.31 33.29
CA ASP A 770 -12.87 -36.03 33.96
C ASP A 770 -13.29 -34.56 33.82
N VAL A 771 -12.95 -33.95 32.67
CA VAL A 771 -13.26 -32.55 32.39
C VAL A 771 -14.69 -32.42 31.91
N GLU A 772 -15.47 -31.62 32.62
CA GLU A 772 -16.86 -31.30 32.28
C GLU A 772 -16.93 -29.98 31.49
N ASP A 773 -17.92 -29.86 30.59
CA ASP A 773 -18.01 -28.76 29.62
C ASP A 773 -18.16 -27.37 30.29
N HIS A 774 -18.65 -27.30 31.53
CA HIS A 774 -18.81 -26.05 32.26
C HIS A 774 -17.51 -25.49 32.84
N MET A 775 -16.48 -26.33 33.03
CA MET A 775 -15.22 -25.97 33.65
C MET A 775 -14.46 -24.91 32.83
N PHE A 776 -13.72 -24.05 33.52
CA PHE A 776 -12.83 -23.03 32.95
C PHE A 776 -11.86 -23.64 31.94
N ILE A 777 -11.22 -24.76 32.29
CA ILE A 777 -10.25 -25.43 31.42
C ILE A 777 -10.86 -26.08 30.17
N ALA A 778 -12.19 -26.25 30.12
CA ALA A 778 -12.91 -26.67 28.92
C ALA A 778 -13.18 -25.50 27.96
N LYS A 779 -13.17 -24.26 28.45
CA LYS A 779 -13.56 -23.06 27.68
C LYS A 779 -12.36 -22.20 27.28
N GLU A 780 -11.44 -21.99 28.20
CA GLU A 780 -10.33 -21.06 28.03
C GLU A 780 -9.12 -21.72 27.37
N GLU A 781 -8.45 -20.96 26.51
CA GLU A 781 -7.20 -21.36 25.86
C GLU A 781 -6.04 -21.31 26.88
N SER A 782 -5.36 -22.44 27.07
CA SER A 782 -4.14 -22.50 27.90
C SER A 782 -2.94 -21.92 27.16
N PHE A 783 -2.80 -22.28 25.87
CA PHE A 783 -1.64 -22.01 25.04
C PHE A 783 -0.33 -22.60 25.60
N GLY A 784 -0.44 -23.74 26.27
CA GLY A 784 0.68 -24.50 26.84
C GLY A 784 0.43 -26.00 26.78
N PRO A 785 1.35 -26.81 27.31
CA PRO A 785 1.38 -28.26 27.08
C PRO A 785 0.41 -29.00 28.01
N ILE A 786 -0.89 -28.71 27.88
CA ILE A 786 -1.95 -29.20 28.79
C ILE A 786 -3.01 -29.93 27.97
N MET A 787 -3.05 -31.26 28.09
CA MET A 787 -4.06 -32.11 27.47
C MET A 787 -5.30 -32.17 28.36
N VAL A 788 -6.43 -31.74 27.83
CA VAL A 788 -7.72 -31.64 28.55
C VAL A 788 -8.68 -32.64 27.93
N VAL A 789 -8.98 -33.73 28.64
CA VAL A 789 -9.73 -34.87 28.09
C VAL A 789 -11.12 -35.02 28.73
N SER A 790 -12.12 -35.18 27.88
CA SER A 790 -13.50 -35.51 28.25
C SER A 790 -13.94 -36.81 27.59
N LYS A 791 -14.74 -37.62 28.30
CA LYS A 791 -15.43 -38.78 27.72
C LYS A 791 -16.63 -38.36 26.88
N PHE A 792 -17.00 -39.14 25.87
CA PHE A 792 -18.32 -39.11 25.26
C PHE A 792 -18.86 -40.53 25.05
N LYS A 793 -20.18 -40.67 25.04
CA LYS A 793 -20.85 -41.98 25.01
C LYS A 793 -20.61 -42.71 23.69
N ASP A 794 -20.50 -44.03 23.76
CA ASP A 794 -20.35 -44.88 22.57
C ASP A 794 -21.50 -44.63 21.57
N GLY A 795 -21.14 -44.34 20.32
CA GLY A 795 -22.08 -44.07 19.22
C GLY A 795 -22.74 -42.68 19.21
N ASP A 796 -22.47 -41.80 20.19
CA ASP A 796 -23.11 -40.48 20.31
C ASP A 796 -22.39 -39.38 19.50
N ILE A 797 -22.46 -39.49 18.17
CA ILE A 797 -21.79 -38.56 17.23
C ILE A 797 -22.33 -37.13 17.36
N ASP A 798 -23.65 -36.95 17.37
CA ASP A 798 -24.24 -35.61 17.42
C ASP A 798 -24.08 -34.96 18.81
N GLY A 799 -24.14 -35.74 19.90
CA GLY A 799 -23.88 -35.25 21.24
C GLY A 799 -22.45 -34.74 21.40
N VAL A 800 -21.44 -35.47 20.91
CA VAL A 800 -20.05 -34.99 20.96
C VAL A 800 -19.82 -33.79 20.04
N LEU A 801 -20.47 -33.73 18.86
CA LEU A 801 -20.38 -32.56 17.96
C LEU A 801 -20.93 -31.29 18.62
N ASN A 802 -22.07 -31.37 19.31
CA ASN A 802 -22.64 -30.23 20.02
C ASN A 802 -21.66 -29.68 21.06
N ARG A 803 -21.01 -30.56 21.84
CA ARG A 803 -20.01 -30.18 22.86
C ARG A 803 -18.73 -29.63 22.23
N ALA A 804 -18.26 -30.25 21.15
CA ALA A 804 -17.09 -29.80 20.40
C ALA A 804 -17.29 -28.40 19.81
N ASN A 805 -18.50 -28.08 19.36
CA ASN A 805 -18.86 -26.77 18.82
C ASN A 805 -19.29 -25.75 19.89
N ASP A 806 -19.55 -26.18 21.12
CA ASP A 806 -19.84 -25.32 22.28
C ASP A 806 -18.57 -24.62 22.75
N THR A 807 -18.19 -23.64 21.95
CA THR A 807 -17.11 -22.69 22.16
C THR A 807 -17.31 -21.49 21.24
N GLU A 808 -16.93 -20.31 21.71
CA GLU A 808 -16.92 -19.08 20.92
C GLU A 808 -15.80 -19.06 19.86
N PHE A 809 -14.85 -20.00 19.95
CA PHE A 809 -13.74 -20.14 19.02
C PHE A 809 -14.09 -21.06 17.85
N GLY A 810 -13.31 -20.96 16.77
CA GLY A 810 -13.50 -21.75 15.55
C GLY A 810 -12.26 -21.81 14.68
N LEU A 811 -11.08 -22.01 15.29
CA LEU A 811 -9.81 -21.95 14.57
C LEU A 811 -9.47 -23.27 13.85
N ALA A 812 -9.30 -24.35 14.61
CA ALA A 812 -9.03 -25.69 14.09
C ALA A 812 -9.87 -26.74 14.82
N SER A 813 -9.89 -27.95 14.28
CA SER A 813 -10.47 -29.13 14.90
C SER A 813 -9.88 -30.41 14.30
N GLY A 814 -10.18 -31.57 14.87
CA GLY A 814 -9.81 -32.84 14.26
C GLY A 814 -10.68 -34.01 14.65
N VAL A 815 -10.61 -35.08 13.86
CA VAL A 815 -11.31 -36.34 14.08
C VAL A 815 -10.44 -37.55 13.74
N PHE A 816 -10.40 -38.53 14.65
CA PHE A 816 -9.76 -39.83 14.43
C PHE A 816 -10.82 -40.93 14.39
N THR A 817 -10.92 -41.57 13.23
CA THR A 817 -11.84 -42.68 12.96
C THR A 817 -11.41 -43.40 11.69
N ARG A 818 -11.64 -44.71 11.60
CA ARG A 818 -11.47 -45.47 10.35
C ARG A 818 -12.71 -45.45 9.47
N ASP A 819 -13.86 -45.06 10.02
CA ASP A 819 -15.12 -44.96 9.30
C ASP A 819 -15.17 -43.67 8.48
N ILE A 820 -15.17 -43.82 7.16
CA ILE A 820 -15.23 -42.70 6.22
C ILE A 820 -16.52 -41.89 6.37
N ASN A 821 -17.65 -42.53 6.73
CA ASN A 821 -18.91 -41.83 6.90
C ASN A 821 -18.84 -40.90 8.11
N LYS A 822 -18.30 -41.38 9.24
CA LYS A 822 -18.06 -40.54 10.43
C LYS A 822 -17.08 -39.43 10.12
N ALA A 823 -15.96 -39.74 9.47
CA ALA A 823 -14.94 -38.74 9.11
C ALA A 823 -15.53 -37.58 8.32
N MET A 824 -16.27 -37.88 7.24
CA MET A 824 -16.90 -36.85 6.40
C MET A 824 -18.00 -36.10 7.17
N TYR A 825 -18.92 -36.82 7.82
CA TYR A 825 -20.04 -36.23 8.56
C TYR A 825 -19.58 -35.28 9.67
N VAL A 826 -18.58 -35.69 10.45
CA VAL A 826 -17.99 -34.88 11.53
C VAL A 826 -17.26 -33.68 10.95
N SER A 827 -16.50 -33.86 9.85
CA SER A 827 -15.77 -32.74 9.23
C SER A 827 -16.68 -31.65 8.67
N GLU A 828 -17.87 -32.00 8.18
CA GLU A 828 -18.87 -31.05 7.70
C GLU A 828 -19.55 -30.28 8.83
N ARG A 829 -19.57 -30.84 10.05
CA ARG A 829 -20.32 -30.30 11.19
C ARG A 829 -19.47 -29.60 12.24
N LEU A 830 -18.16 -29.81 12.24
CA LEU A 830 -17.25 -29.05 13.08
C LEU A 830 -17.18 -27.60 12.58
N ASP A 831 -17.54 -26.65 13.44
CA ASP A 831 -17.56 -25.23 13.10
C ASP A 831 -16.18 -24.60 13.37
N ALA A 832 -15.22 -24.94 12.51
CA ALA A 832 -13.83 -24.49 12.58
C ALA A 832 -13.23 -24.23 11.20
N GLY A 833 -12.27 -23.31 11.13
CA GLY A 833 -11.60 -22.92 9.89
C GLY A 833 -10.69 -23.98 9.26
N THR A 834 -10.35 -25.04 9.99
CA THR A 834 -9.57 -26.19 9.51
C THR A 834 -9.99 -27.45 10.27
N VAL A 835 -10.25 -28.54 9.54
CA VAL A 835 -10.54 -29.85 10.15
C VAL A 835 -9.49 -30.87 9.72
N PHE A 836 -8.80 -31.48 10.68
CA PHE A 836 -7.85 -32.55 10.42
C PHE A 836 -8.50 -33.93 10.58
N VAL A 837 -8.34 -34.82 9.60
CA VAL A 837 -8.86 -36.20 9.66
C VAL A 837 -7.69 -37.17 9.71
N ASN A 838 -7.58 -37.98 10.77
CA ASN A 838 -6.50 -38.98 10.95
C ASN A 838 -5.07 -38.39 10.92
N THR A 839 -4.96 -37.09 11.14
CA THR A 839 -3.73 -36.34 11.37
C THR A 839 -4.04 -35.12 12.26
N TYR A 840 -3.03 -34.37 12.66
CA TYR A 840 -3.15 -33.09 13.34
C TYR A 840 -1.87 -32.27 13.13
N ASN A 841 -1.93 -30.95 13.31
CA ASN A 841 -0.82 -30.00 13.03
C ASN A 841 -0.30 -30.05 11.58
N LYS A 842 -1.05 -30.66 10.66
CA LYS A 842 -0.61 -30.81 9.27
C LYS A 842 -1.01 -29.59 8.45
N THR A 843 -0.41 -28.45 8.78
CA THR A 843 -0.48 -27.27 7.93
C THR A 843 0.40 -27.46 6.69
N ASP A 844 0.14 -26.65 5.67
CA ASP A 844 0.90 -26.61 4.44
C ASP A 844 0.82 -25.21 3.85
N VAL A 845 1.89 -24.73 3.22
CA VAL A 845 1.96 -23.36 2.68
C VAL A 845 0.93 -23.11 1.57
N ALA A 846 0.43 -24.16 0.92
CA ALA A 846 -0.63 -24.08 -0.07
C ALA A 846 -2.05 -24.19 0.50
N SER A 847 -2.21 -24.60 1.76
CA SER A 847 -3.52 -24.75 2.39
C SER A 847 -3.89 -23.49 3.18
N PRO A 848 -5.02 -22.82 2.89
CA PRO A 848 -5.40 -21.61 3.59
C PRO A 848 -5.68 -21.89 5.07
N PHE A 849 -5.24 -20.99 5.94
CA PHE A 849 -5.37 -21.09 7.39
C PHE A 849 -5.98 -19.82 7.98
N GLY A 850 -6.97 -19.96 8.86
CA GLY A 850 -7.58 -18.86 9.61
C GLY A 850 -8.94 -19.26 10.18
N GLY A 851 -9.39 -18.59 11.23
CA GLY A 851 -10.54 -19.03 12.03
C GLY A 851 -11.92 -18.58 11.55
N PHE A 852 -12.93 -19.09 12.24
CA PHE A 852 -14.32 -18.65 12.27
C PHE A 852 -14.67 -18.07 13.66
N LYS A 853 -15.90 -17.57 13.83
CA LYS A 853 -16.42 -17.04 15.10
C LYS A 853 -15.47 -16.01 15.76
N GLN A 854 -15.16 -16.15 17.05
CA GLN A 854 -14.25 -15.25 17.76
C GLN A 854 -12.76 -15.57 17.55
N SER A 855 -12.42 -16.61 16.78
CA SER A 855 -11.05 -16.84 16.29
C SER A 855 -10.66 -15.92 15.13
N GLY A 856 -11.58 -15.04 14.70
CA GLY A 856 -11.31 -13.98 13.73
C GLY A 856 -11.72 -14.35 12.30
N PHE A 857 -11.07 -13.72 11.32
CA PHE A 857 -11.38 -13.84 9.90
C PHE A 857 -10.19 -13.39 9.02
N GLY A 858 -10.25 -13.81 7.75
CA GLY A 858 -9.13 -13.71 6.81
C GLY A 858 -8.28 -14.97 6.85
N LYS A 859 -7.42 -15.14 5.83
CA LYS A 859 -6.55 -16.32 5.71
C LYS A 859 -5.09 -15.91 5.59
N ASP A 860 -4.22 -16.64 6.27
CA ASP A 860 -2.81 -16.78 5.93
C ASP A 860 -2.63 -18.05 5.08
N LEU A 861 -1.50 -18.16 4.37
CA LEU A 861 -1.19 -19.27 3.47
C LEU A 861 -2.17 -19.44 2.30
N GLY A 862 -1.85 -20.34 1.37
CA GLY A 862 -2.67 -20.64 0.20
C GLY A 862 -2.84 -19.44 -0.76
N GLU A 863 -3.63 -19.63 -1.81
CA GLU A 863 -4.00 -18.55 -2.72
C GLU A 863 -4.88 -17.50 -2.01
N ASP A 864 -5.74 -17.93 -1.08
CA ASP A 864 -6.71 -17.06 -0.40
C ASP A 864 -6.04 -15.91 0.37
N ALA A 865 -4.86 -16.12 0.96
CA ALA A 865 -4.13 -15.06 1.65
C ALA A 865 -3.80 -13.87 0.74
N LEU A 866 -3.57 -14.08 -0.57
CA LEU A 866 -3.30 -12.99 -1.51
C LEU A 866 -4.47 -12.01 -1.58
N ASN A 867 -5.71 -12.50 -1.43
CA ASN A 867 -6.90 -11.64 -1.48
C ASN A 867 -6.97 -10.66 -0.30
N GLU A 868 -6.37 -11.01 0.85
CA GLU A 868 -6.25 -10.13 2.02
C GLU A 868 -5.28 -8.96 1.79
N TYR A 869 -4.44 -9.05 0.75
CA TYR A 869 -3.40 -8.09 0.41
C TYR A 869 -3.61 -7.45 -0.97
N LEU A 870 -4.76 -7.70 -1.61
CA LEU A 870 -5.13 -7.14 -2.90
C LEU A 870 -6.46 -6.36 -2.83
N ARG A 871 -6.63 -5.44 -3.77
CA ARG A 871 -7.93 -4.84 -4.12
C ARG A 871 -8.28 -5.18 -5.56
N THR A 872 -9.58 -5.26 -5.83
CA THR A 872 -10.09 -5.50 -7.18
C THR A 872 -10.63 -4.19 -7.75
N LYS A 873 -10.09 -3.75 -8.88
CA LYS A 873 -10.58 -2.60 -9.63
C LYS A 873 -11.32 -3.10 -10.87
N ALA A 874 -12.60 -2.80 -11.01
CA ALA A 874 -13.34 -3.05 -12.25
C ALA A 874 -13.11 -1.90 -13.23
N VAL A 875 -12.81 -2.24 -14.48
CA VAL A 875 -12.67 -1.30 -15.60
C VAL A 875 -13.71 -1.71 -16.64
N THR A 876 -14.62 -0.80 -16.97
CA THR A 876 -15.62 -0.99 -18.01
C THR A 876 -15.38 0.02 -19.11
N VAL A 877 -15.23 -0.49 -20.33
CA VAL A 877 -15.06 0.30 -21.55
C VAL A 877 -16.28 0.07 -22.42
N GLU A 878 -16.92 1.15 -22.86
CA GLU A 878 -17.86 1.09 -23.97
C GLU A 878 -17.11 1.39 -25.27
N TYR A 879 -17.34 0.58 -26.31
CA TYR A 879 -16.72 0.75 -27.63
C TYR A 879 -17.74 0.53 -28.75
#